data_AF-E3HFV4-F1
#
_entry.id   AF-E3HFV4-F1
#
_cell.length_a   1.000
_cell.length_b   1.000
_cell.length_c   1.000
_cell.angle_alpha   90.00
_cell.angle_beta   90.00
_cell.angle_gamma   90.00
#
_symmetry.space_group_name_H-M   'P 1'
#
loop_
_entity.id
_entity.type
_entity.pdbx_description
1 polymer ?
#
loop_
_entity_poly.entity_id
_entity_poly.type
_entity_poly.pdbx_seq_one_letter_code
_entity_poly.pdbx_strand_id
1 'polypeptide(L)'
;MPTAHAAHAPLRFYHARGGAPGPSSAPGGESGPALYARLRQRGFNALLLPAPWLLGPDSLSAAPLDADSALLAGRRVPMAEWIGHVADQLAPHGLALYLDIVLDRCAVGAVSGTAGPGWYQPPPENPARDPRMSAEARGVLHLRPGPLPPGFLQAWRERLERWTERGAAGYAFQAPECLPAPDWAELAAALHGGRAAPQLLAWAQGLTPESLAALRGAGFDGLFSSLPWWDFKSAWLAEEDGRLRALAPVIASPPHADTPRGAADKRAAWTAALCADFLMFDDQDEARLPDVAAANHWFAQAGLRGPLRLAGGRDGHCTMLLRACAAGTAVLALNPSDTAEASVDWDALAPLLPPADFLSEGVPDGLAPQTDHLAPAGCAMFLLEPTHPVREPSRHAARRMDGAASQRIVVEQVSPAVDGGAFPVKCIPHERIPVCADIYMDGHELLAAELRWRAADETSWRATPFARGLNDRWEAAFRPRRIGPHEFAIHAWFDAWQTFRHDLEVKRQAGVDLRLEVEEGLLMLRAALARARNASHPGAMTLRNILQRFSKSAEGETVPPTPEQLSALLDEDLASTMRELDDRPFEYVSPAPYPVWVDRSQACHASWYELFPRSQSAQSGQHGTFDDVIGRLPDVREMGFDVLYLPPIHPIGQRNRKGRNNSLDAAPGDVGSPYAIGSAEGGHDAIEPLLGGLDGFLRLVEAARAHGMEVALDFAIQCSPDHPWLARHADWFSWRPDGTLRYAENPPKKYQDIVNVAFYGAAARRARKLALWRALRDVVLFWVHHGVRTFRVDNPHTKPLPFWQWLIAEVHGQHPDVIFLSEAFTRPKMMYRLAKIGFTQSYTYFTWRNDKAELEAYLEEVSTPPAADFFRPHFFVNTPDINPYFLQSSGRPGFLIRAALAALGSGLWGMYSGFELCESAALPGKEEYLDSEKYELRQRDWFAPGNIRAEITRLNQIRRANPALQSHRGLTLARSGNDRVLAFCKSTPGRGNFILAAISLDPFQPQAARIEAPFWLFGQADTGRLVAEDLLAERSEPWQGQTRELTLHPDQPYRVWRLSLHG
;
A
#
# COMPACT_ATOMS: atom_id res chain seq x y z
N MET A 1 17.62 7.79 -18.34
CA MET A 1 17.48 6.33 -18.23
C MET A 1 18.86 5.75 -17.96
N PRO A 2 19.09 4.96 -16.89
CA PRO A 2 20.27 4.12 -16.84
C PRO A 2 20.05 2.94 -17.81
N THR A 3 21.09 2.65 -18.58
CA THR A 3 21.14 1.59 -19.59
C THR A 3 20.84 0.22 -18.99
N ALA A 4 20.06 -0.59 -19.73
CA ALA A 4 19.79 -1.99 -19.39
C ALA A 4 21.09 -2.81 -19.40
N HIS A 5 21.76 -2.88 -18.24
CA HIS A 5 22.81 -3.86 -18.01
C HIS A 5 22.19 -5.27 -18.06
N ALA A 6 22.88 -6.19 -18.75
CA ALA A 6 22.55 -7.61 -18.72
C ALA A 6 22.36 -8.06 -17.26
N ALA A 7 21.26 -8.76 -16.96
CA ALA A 7 20.88 -9.12 -15.60
C ALA A 7 21.95 -9.99 -14.92
N HIS A 8 22.87 -9.34 -14.21
CA HIS A 8 23.79 -10.00 -13.29
C HIS A 8 22.96 -10.63 -12.16
N ALA A 9 23.32 -11.84 -11.72
CA ALA A 9 22.70 -12.46 -10.56
C ALA A 9 22.84 -11.53 -9.34
N PRO A 10 21.83 -11.44 -8.45
CA PRO A 10 21.87 -10.53 -7.32
C PRO A 10 23.06 -10.83 -6.40
N LEU A 11 23.71 -9.77 -5.90
CA LEU A 11 24.88 -9.89 -5.02
C LEU A 11 24.48 -10.40 -3.64
N ARG A 12 25.27 -11.34 -3.14
CA ARG A 12 25.23 -11.89 -1.79
C ARG A 12 26.65 -11.81 -1.23
N PHE A 13 26.88 -10.78 -0.44
CA PHE A 13 28.15 -10.46 0.19
C PHE A 13 28.36 -11.28 1.45
N TYR A 14 29.55 -11.85 1.58
CA TYR A 14 30.13 -12.16 2.87
C TYR A 14 31.10 -11.03 3.24
N HIS A 15 30.85 -10.33 4.35
CA HIS A 15 31.75 -9.28 4.84
C HIS A 15 32.69 -9.86 5.90
N ALA A 16 33.95 -10.07 5.55
CA ALA A 16 34.96 -10.53 6.49
C ALA A 16 35.63 -9.34 7.18
N ARG A 17 35.08 -8.90 8.31
CA ARG A 17 35.58 -7.74 9.07
C ARG A 17 37.03 -7.93 9.55
N GLY A 18 37.44 -9.17 9.78
CA GLY A 18 38.81 -9.54 10.15
C GLY A 18 39.83 -9.52 9.01
N GLY A 19 39.42 -9.20 7.77
CA GLY A 19 40.29 -9.20 6.60
C GLY A 19 40.40 -10.57 5.90
N ALA A 20 41.30 -10.65 4.91
CA ALA A 20 41.52 -11.89 4.16
C ALA A 20 42.10 -13.01 5.05
N PRO A 21 41.65 -14.27 4.89
CA PRO A 21 42.25 -15.40 5.60
C PRO A 21 43.73 -15.56 5.21
N GLY A 22 44.62 -15.53 6.20
CA GLY A 22 46.06 -15.67 5.98
C GLY A 22 46.49 -17.10 5.55
N PRO A 23 47.68 -17.26 4.94
CA PRO A 23 48.21 -18.57 4.52
C PRO A 23 48.53 -19.52 5.70
N SER A 24 48.70 -18.98 6.91
CA SER A 24 48.65 -19.75 8.17
C SER A 24 47.86 -18.95 9.21
N SER A 25 46.58 -19.23 9.36
CA SER A 25 45.83 -18.71 10.51
C SER A 25 46.28 -19.44 11.79
N ALA A 26 46.12 -18.78 12.94
CA ALA A 26 46.44 -19.30 14.28
C ALA A 26 45.88 -20.73 14.50
N PRO A 27 46.42 -21.55 15.43
CA PRO A 27 45.93 -22.91 15.64
C PRO A 27 44.43 -22.91 15.93
N GLY A 28 43.63 -23.33 14.93
CA GLY A 28 42.16 -23.29 14.94
C GLY A 28 41.48 -22.50 13.81
N GLY A 29 42.22 -21.73 13.00
CA GLY A 29 41.65 -20.99 11.86
C GLY A 29 41.51 -21.82 10.58
N GLU A 30 40.42 -21.60 9.83
CA GLU A 30 40.19 -22.25 8.54
C GLU A 30 41.07 -21.64 7.43
N SER A 31 41.56 -22.46 6.50
CA SER A 31 42.35 -22.00 5.34
C SER A 31 41.48 -21.25 4.32
N GLY A 32 42.06 -20.29 3.58
CA GLY A 32 41.35 -19.50 2.56
C GLY A 32 40.51 -20.33 1.58
N PRO A 33 41.06 -21.35 0.90
CA PRO A 33 40.29 -22.19 -0.03
C PRO A 33 39.10 -22.93 0.60
N ALA A 34 39.24 -23.38 1.86
CA ALA A 34 38.15 -24.04 2.59
C ALA A 34 37.03 -23.05 2.94
N LEU A 35 37.39 -21.84 3.39
CA LEU A 35 36.44 -20.74 3.59
C LEU A 35 35.70 -20.43 2.29
N TYR A 36 36.41 -20.22 1.18
CA TYR A 36 35.78 -19.85 -0.10
C TYR A 36 34.82 -20.93 -0.63
N ALA A 37 35.18 -22.20 -0.49
CA ALA A 37 34.30 -23.31 -0.82
C ALA A 37 33.04 -23.31 0.07
N ARG A 38 33.18 -23.09 1.39
CA ARG A 38 32.05 -22.98 2.32
C ARG A 38 31.14 -21.82 1.95
N LEU A 39 31.70 -20.63 1.70
CA LEU A 39 30.93 -19.45 1.33
C LEU A 39 30.11 -19.70 0.06
N ARG A 40 30.72 -20.32 -0.96
CA ARG A 40 30.01 -20.68 -2.17
C ARG A 40 28.87 -21.68 -1.92
N GLN A 41 29.12 -22.71 -1.10
CA GLN A 41 28.09 -23.69 -0.70
C GLN A 41 26.93 -23.03 0.08
N ARG A 42 27.22 -21.98 0.85
CA ARG A 42 26.22 -21.20 1.58
C ARG A 42 25.53 -20.13 0.73
N GLY A 43 25.82 -20.08 -0.57
CA GLY A 43 25.13 -19.26 -1.55
C GLY A 43 25.72 -17.87 -1.79
N PHE A 44 26.87 -17.53 -1.18
CA PHE A 44 27.56 -16.27 -1.44
C PHE A 44 28.18 -16.25 -2.84
N ASN A 45 28.27 -15.05 -3.43
CA ASN A 45 28.93 -14.80 -4.71
C ASN A 45 29.87 -13.58 -4.67
N ALA A 46 29.99 -12.89 -3.53
CA ALA A 46 30.90 -11.77 -3.34
C ALA A 46 31.54 -11.82 -1.94
N LEU A 47 32.80 -11.43 -1.86
CA LEU A 47 33.56 -11.26 -0.63
C LEU A 47 33.93 -9.78 -0.48
N LEU A 48 33.41 -9.13 0.56
CA LEU A 48 33.76 -7.76 0.94
C LEU A 48 34.84 -7.81 2.02
N LEU A 49 35.96 -7.14 1.77
CA LEU A 49 37.10 -7.05 2.68
C LEU A 49 37.42 -5.59 3.02
N PRO A 50 37.83 -5.28 4.25
CA PRO A 50 38.58 -4.06 4.52
C PRO A 50 39.76 -3.94 3.56
N ALA A 51 40.00 -2.74 3.02
CA ALA A 51 41.17 -2.54 2.17
C ALA A 51 42.46 -2.90 2.94
N PRO A 52 43.32 -3.78 2.40
CA PRO A 52 44.45 -4.37 3.12
C PRO A 52 45.69 -3.46 3.11
N TRP A 53 45.47 -2.15 3.01
CA TRP A 53 46.54 -1.17 2.93
C TRP A 53 47.38 -1.14 4.20
N LEU A 54 48.59 -0.60 4.12
CA LEU A 54 49.43 -0.48 5.31
C LEU A 54 48.81 0.50 6.30
N LEU A 55 48.66 0.05 7.54
CA LEU A 55 48.23 0.85 8.69
C LEU A 55 49.45 1.29 9.51
N GLY A 56 49.28 2.34 10.32
CA GLY A 56 50.31 2.77 11.27
C GLY A 56 50.59 1.72 12.36
N PRO A 57 51.82 1.65 12.91
CA PRO A 57 52.09 0.84 14.08
C PRO A 57 51.20 1.31 15.24
N ASP A 58 50.50 0.37 15.89
CA ASP A 58 49.50 0.61 16.94
C ASP A 58 48.26 1.40 16.50
N SER A 59 47.95 1.43 15.19
CA SER A 59 46.73 2.07 14.68
C SER A 59 45.48 1.39 15.21
N LEU A 60 44.62 2.17 15.87
CA LEU A 60 43.26 1.77 16.24
C LEU A 60 42.25 2.05 15.09
N SER A 61 42.68 2.76 14.05
CA SER A 61 41.83 3.10 12.88
C SER A 61 42.16 2.27 11.65
N ALA A 62 41.19 2.13 10.74
CA ALA A 62 41.39 1.55 9.42
C ALA A 62 41.95 2.54 8.37
N ALA A 63 42.36 3.75 8.78
CA ALA A 63 42.82 4.78 7.87
C ALA A 63 44.21 4.42 7.29
N PRO A 64 44.44 4.61 5.98
CA PRO A 64 45.68 4.19 5.34
C PRO A 64 46.88 5.06 5.76
N LEU A 65 47.99 4.41 6.13
CA LEU A 65 49.32 5.03 6.13
C LEU A 65 49.92 5.02 4.73
N ASP A 66 49.71 3.92 3.99
CA ASP A 66 50.02 3.80 2.57
C ASP A 66 48.94 2.99 1.83
N ALA A 67 48.08 3.69 1.10
CA ALA A 67 46.99 3.12 0.32
C ALA A 67 47.46 2.34 -0.92
N ASP A 68 48.71 2.50 -1.37
CA ASP A 68 49.23 1.85 -2.58
C ASP A 68 50.04 0.56 -2.28
N SER A 69 50.24 0.23 -0.99
CA SER A 69 50.94 -0.99 -0.55
C SER A 69 50.08 -1.84 0.40
N ALA A 70 50.28 -3.16 0.36
CA ALA A 70 49.66 -4.12 1.28
C ALA A 70 50.70 -5.12 1.82
N LEU A 71 50.34 -5.91 2.84
CA LEU A 71 51.14 -7.05 3.30
C LEU A 71 50.59 -8.37 2.72
N LEU A 72 51.47 -9.13 2.06
CA LEU A 72 51.20 -10.49 1.62
C LEU A 72 52.24 -11.43 2.24
N ALA A 73 51.80 -12.36 3.10
CA ALA A 73 52.67 -13.26 3.86
C ALA A 73 53.82 -12.54 4.61
N GLY A 74 53.53 -11.39 5.21
CA GLY A 74 54.50 -10.57 5.95
C GLY A 74 55.44 -9.74 5.07
N ARG A 75 55.34 -9.81 3.74
CA ARG A 75 56.10 -8.96 2.81
C ARG A 75 55.24 -7.82 2.29
N ARG A 76 55.83 -6.62 2.21
CA ARG A 76 55.20 -5.47 1.53
C ARG A 76 55.18 -5.71 0.01
N VAL A 77 54.00 -5.60 -0.57
CA VAL A 77 53.74 -5.72 -2.02
C VAL A 77 52.86 -4.55 -2.49
N PRO A 78 52.89 -4.19 -3.79
CA PRO A 78 51.93 -3.24 -4.34
C PRO A 78 50.49 -3.73 -4.15
N MET A 79 49.56 -2.82 -3.85
CA MET A 79 48.15 -3.14 -3.62
C MET A 79 47.54 -3.93 -4.80
N ALA A 80 47.86 -3.53 -6.03
CA ALA A 80 47.39 -4.19 -7.24
C ALA A 80 47.86 -5.67 -7.36
N GLU A 81 49.04 -6.01 -6.82
CA GLU A 81 49.54 -7.39 -6.77
C GLU A 81 48.78 -8.22 -5.74
N TRP A 82 48.51 -7.64 -4.56
CA TRP A 82 47.70 -8.29 -3.54
C TRP A 82 46.27 -8.59 -4.04
N ILE A 83 45.66 -7.62 -4.73
CA ILE A 83 44.31 -7.75 -5.28
C ILE A 83 44.27 -8.88 -6.31
N GLY A 84 45.24 -8.92 -7.24
CA GLY A 84 45.35 -10.01 -8.21
C GLY A 84 45.47 -11.37 -7.54
N HIS A 85 46.32 -11.48 -6.51
CA HIS A 85 46.50 -12.73 -5.76
C HIS A 85 45.21 -13.21 -5.09
N VAL A 86 44.44 -12.32 -4.45
CA VAL A 86 43.18 -12.69 -3.79
C VAL A 86 42.08 -12.98 -4.82
N ALA A 87 41.97 -12.17 -5.88
CA ALA A 87 41.01 -12.39 -6.95
C ALA A 87 41.22 -13.75 -7.64
N ASP A 88 42.47 -14.13 -7.91
CA ASP A 88 42.83 -15.44 -8.49
C ASP A 88 42.43 -16.62 -7.59
N GLN A 89 42.47 -16.44 -6.26
CA GLN A 89 42.00 -17.47 -5.32
C GLN A 89 40.48 -17.56 -5.24
N LEU A 90 39.76 -16.45 -5.42
CA LEU A 90 38.30 -16.40 -5.35
C LEU A 90 37.62 -16.89 -6.63
N ALA A 91 38.25 -16.66 -7.80
CA ALA A 91 37.69 -16.98 -9.11
C ALA A 91 37.26 -18.45 -9.28
N PRO A 92 38.05 -19.47 -8.87
CA PRO A 92 37.64 -20.88 -8.94
C PRO A 92 36.37 -21.22 -8.15
N HIS A 93 36.04 -20.40 -7.14
CA HIS A 93 34.85 -20.57 -6.30
C HIS A 93 33.68 -19.69 -6.75
N GLY A 94 33.85 -18.90 -7.82
CA GLY A 94 32.82 -17.98 -8.32
C GLY A 94 32.50 -16.83 -7.35
N LEU A 95 33.48 -16.41 -6.56
CA LEU A 95 33.38 -15.26 -5.65
C LEU A 95 34.04 -14.03 -6.27
N ALA A 96 33.36 -12.89 -6.23
CA ALA A 96 33.90 -11.60 -6.67
C ALA A 96 34.51 -10.82 -5.49
N LEU A 97 35.64 -10.15 -5.71
CA LEU A 97 36.33 -9.37 -4.68
C LEU A 97 35.81 -7.93 -4.62
N TYR A 98 35.37 -7.51 -3.44
CA TYR A 98 35.00 -6.13 -3.13
C TYR A 98 35.86 -5.60 -1.99
N LEU A 99 36.19 -4.31 -2.04
CA LEU A 99 37.00 -3.65 -1.02
C LEU A 99 36.23 -2.51 -0.36
N ASP A 100 36.29 -2.46 0.97
CA ASP A 100 35.78 -1.34 1.76
C ASP A 100 36.81 -0.22 1.82
N ILE A 101 36.42 0.95 1.32
CA ILE A 101 37.28 2.10 1.02
C ILE A 101 36.95 3.25 1.95
N VAL A 102 37.97 3.65 2.71
CA VAL A 102 38.03 4.90 3.46
C VAL A 102 38.78 5.94 2.64
N LEU A 103 38.07 6.95 2.13
CA LEU A 103 38.67 8.07 1.38
C LEU A 103 38.64 9.41 2.12
N ASP A 104 37.77 9.54 3.11
CA ASP A 104 37.57 10.78 3.87
C ASP A 104 38.67 11.04 4.90
N ARG A 105 39.57 10.08 5.11
CA ARG A 105 40.63 10.16 6.13
C ARG A 105 41.85 9.31 5.79
N CYS A 106 43.02 9.73 6.28
CA CYS A 106 44.27 8.97 6.24
C CYS A 106 44.94 8.94 7.63
N ALA A 107 45.92 8.06 7.84
CA ALA A 107 46.69 8.05 9.08
C ALA A 107 47.60 9.29 9.20
N VAL A 108 47.87 9.75 10.42
CA VAL A 108 48.92 10.74 10.70
C VAL A 108 50.26 10.18 10.24
N GLY A 109 50.98 10.93 9.41
CA GLY A 109 52.25 10.48 8.81
C GLY A 109 52.11 9.63 7.55
N ALA A 110 50.91 9.59 6.95
CA ALA A 110 50.68 8.92 5.66
C ALA A 110 51.65 9.41 4.58
N VAL A 111 52.06 8.49 3.70
CA VAL A 111 53.00 8.78 2.61
C VAL A 111 52.40 9.79 1.63
N SER A 112 53.23 10.56 0.92
CA SER A 112 52.77 11.59 -0.02
C SER A 112 51.87 11.06 -1.13
N GLY A 113 52.04 9.78 -1.51
CA GLY A 113 51.17 9.09 -2.46
C GLY A 113 49.76 8.85 -1.93
N THR A 114 49.54 8.81 -0.61
CA THR A 114 48.23 8.64 0.05
C THR A 114 47.66 9.96 0.56
N ALA A 115 48.53 10.84 1.07
CA ALA A 115 48.20 12.18 1.56
C ALA A 115 48.89 13.26 0.73
N GLY A 116 48.24 13.66 -0.37
CA GLY A 116 48.73 14.74 -1.22
C GLY A 116 48.78 16.10 -0.52
N PRO A 117 49.59 17.05 -1.01
CA PRO A 117 49.75 18.37 -0.39
C PRO A 117 48.41 19.10 -0.24
N GLY A 118 48.06 19.42 1.01
CA GLY A 118 46.85 20.18 1.32
C GLY A 118 45.54 19.39 1.24
N TRP A 119 45.58 18.07 1.04
CA TRP A 119 44.35 17.27 0.94
C TRP A 119 43.59 17.18 2.26
N TYR A 120 44.31 16.88 3.34
CA TYR A 120 43.73 16.67 4.66
C TYR A 120 43.98 17.88 5.56
N GLN A 121 43.15 18.02 6.60
CA GLN A 121 43.35 19.02 7.65
C GLN A 121 44.62 18.69 8.45
N PRO A 122 45.41 19.70 8.86
CA PRO A 122 46.53 19.47 9.75
C PRO A 122 46.00 18.95 11.11
N PRO A 123 46.77 18.11 11.82
CA PRO A 123 46.37 17.66 13.15
C PRO A 123 46.21 18.87 14.08
N PRO A 124 45.33 18.79 15.11
CA PRO A 124 45.24 19.81 16.14
C PRO A 124 46.61 20.06 16.79
N GLU A 125 46.86 21.25 17.34
CA GLU A 125 48.17 21.55 17.97
C GLU A 125 48.47 20.67 19.21
N ASN A 126 47.47 20.05 19.84
CA ASN A 126 47.65 19.18 21.01
C ASN A 126 46.50 18.14 21.22
N PRO A 127 46.32 17.17 20.30
CA PRO A 127 45.15 16.29 20.28
C PRO A 127 45.08 15.33 21.48
N ALA A 128 46.23 15.05 22.12
CA ALA A 128 46.31 14.25 23.34
C ALA A 128 45.71 14.95 24.58
N ARG A 129 45.48 16.27 24.53
CA ARG A 129 44.91 17.07 25.62
C ARG A 129 43.42 17.38 25.46
N ASP A 130 42.79 17.01 24.34
CA ASP A 130 41.33 17.15 24.20
C ASP A 130 40.64 15.88 24.72
N PRO A 131 40.02 15.92 25.92
CA PRO A 131 39.35 14.76 26.49
C PRO A 131 38.10 14.33 25.70
N ARG A 132 37.65 15.12 24.71
CA ARG A 132 36.52 14.81 23.83
C ARG A 132 36.94 13.98 22.61
N MET A 133 38.24 13.88 22.31
CA MET A 133 38.76 13.10 21.18
C MET A 133 39.13 11.68 21.61
N SER A 134 38.53 10.68 20.94
CA SER A 134 38.88 9.26 21.11
C SER A 134 40.33 8.98 20.69
N ALA A 135 40.91 7.88 21.17
CA ALA A 135 42.27 7.48 20.79
C ALA A 135 42.40 7.24 19.27
N GLU A 136 41.37 6.70 18.63
CA GLU A 136 41.27 6.55 17.16
C GLU A 136 41.30 7.90 16.44
N ALA A 137 40.52 8.87 16.91
CA ALA A 137 40.42 10.19 16.29
C ALA A 137 41.74 10.99 16.33
N ARG A 138 42.65 10.64 17.24
CA ARG A 138 43.98 11.29 17.36
C ARG A 138 44.97 10.81 16.30
N GLY A 139 44.75 9.63 15.73
CA GLY A 139 45.65 8.98 14.78
C GLY A 139 45.33 9.24 13.31
N VAL A 140 44.28 10.02 13.01
CA VAL A 140 43.77 10.23 11.66
C VAL A 140 43.72 11.72 11.27
N LEU A 141 43.88 12.00 9.98
CA LEU A 141 43.64 13.30 9.36
C LEU A 141 42.39 13.19 8.48
N HIS A 142 41.47 14.16 8.57
CA HIS A 142 40.23 14.18 7.78
C HIS A 142 40.35 15.08 6.54
N LEU A 143 39.66 14.71 5.47
CA LEU A 143 39.58 15.45 4.22
C LEU A 143 39.08 16.87 4.51
N ARG A 144 39.67 17.87 3.84
CA ARG A 144 39.25 19.25 4.05
C ARG A 144 37.81 19.46 3.54
N PRO A 145 36.95 20.15 4.32
CA PRO A 145 35.63 20.54 3.85
C PRO A 145 35.76 21.60 2.74
N GLY A 146 34.83 21.58 1.80
CA GLY A 146 34.81 22.49 0.65
C GLY A 146 35.22 21.80 -0.65
N PRO A 147 35.60 22.57 -1.70
CA PRO A 147 35.99 22.02 -2.99
C PRO A 147 37.16 21.03 -2.86
N LEU A 148 37.09 19.95 -3.64
CA LEU A 148 38.12 18.93 -3.64
C LEU A 148 39.52 19.51 -3.95
N PRO A 149 40.53 19.17 -3.14
CA PRO A 149 41.91 19.56 -3.39
C PRO A 149 42.41 19.08 -4.77
N PRO A 150 43.21 19.87 -5.50
CA PRO A 150 43.74 19.47 -6.81
C PRO A 150 44.44 18.11 -6.77
N GLY A 151 44.11 17.25 -7.74
CA GLY A 151 44.68 15.92 -7.90
C GLY A 151 44.08 14.84 -6.99
N PHE A 152 43.21 15.17 -6.02
CA PHE A 152 42.61 14.17 -5.12
C PHE A 152 41.78 13.13 -5.89
N LEU A 153 40.81 13.60 -6.69
CA LEU A 153 39.90 12.72 -7.42
C LEU A 153 40.64 11.91 -8.50
N GLN A 154 41.59 12.55 -9.20
CA GLN A 154 42.44 11.89 -10.19
C GLN A 154 43.27 10.75 -9.56
N ALA A 155 43.90 10.99 -8.40
CA ALA A 155 44.71 9.96 -7.75
C ALA A 155 43.87 8.76 -7.30
N TRP A 156 42.67 9.00 -6.77
CA TRP A 156 41.74 7.93 -6.41
C TRP A 156 41.23 7.18 -7.64
N ARG A 157 40.85 7.87 -8.70
CA ARG A 157 40.48 7.26 -9.98
C ARG A 157 41.58 6.33 -10.48
N GLU A 158 42.82 6.80 -10.57
CA GLU A 158 43.94 6.00 -11.06
C GLU A 158 44.24 4.78 -10.16
N ARG A 159 44.06 4.90 -8.83
CA ARG A 159 44.19 3.74 -7.92
C ARG A 159 43.12 2.69 -8.22
N LEU A 160 41.86 3.11 -8.27
CA LEU A 160 40.72 2.22 -8.48
C LEU A 160 40.76 1.58 -9.87
N GLU A 161 41.17 2.30 -10.92
CA GLU A 161 41.40 1.74 -12.26
C GLU A 161 42.44 0.60 -12.20
N ARG A 162 43.61 0.84 -11.59
CA ARG A 162 44.67 -0.18 -11.44
C ARG A 162 44.20 -1.40 -10.66
N TRP A 163 43.40 -1.21 -9.62
CA TRP A 163 42.87 -2.29 -8.79
C TRP A 163 41.83 -3.12 -9.55
N THR A 164 40.97 -2.45 -10.32
CA THR A 164 39.95 -3.09 -11.16
C THR A 164 40.59 -3.93 -12.27
N GLU A 165 41.65 -3.42 -12.92
CA GLU A 165 42.44 -4.16 -13.91
C GLU A 165 43.07 -5.46 -13.36
N ARG A 166 43.21 -5.56 -12.03
CA ARG A 166 43.75 -6.73 -11.33
C ARG A 166 42.68 -7.61 -10.69
N GLY A 167 41.40 -7.35 -10.93
CA GLY A 167 40.32 -8.26 -10.54
C GLY A 167 39.48 -7.83 -9.34
N ALA A 168 39.62 -6.59 -8.85
CA ALA A 168 38.61 -6.01 -7.97
C ALA A 168 37.31 -5.77 -8.75
N ALA A 169 36.21 -6.32 -8.26
CA ALA A 169 34.90 -6.24 -8.91
C ALA A 169 34.10 -5.00 -8.48
N GLY A 170 34.42 -4.42 -7.32
CA GLY A 170 33.77 -3.20 -6.85
C GLY A 170 34.32 -2.68 -5.52
N TYR A 171 33.80 -1.53 -5.11
CA TYR A 171 34.28 -0.76 -3.96
C TYR A 171 33.10 -0.28 -3.12
N ALA A 172 33.18 -0.45 -1.80
CA ALA A 172 32.21 0.10 -0.85
C ALA A 172 32.82 1.32 -0.17
N PHE A 173 32.26 2.51 -0.36
CA PHE A 173 32.83 3.75 0.19
C PHE A 173 32.19 4.10 1.52
N GLN A 174 33.04 4.35 2.53
CA GLN A 174 32.62 4.90 3.80
C GLN A 174 32.41 6.42 3.70
N ALA A 175 31.48 6.95 4.50
CA ALA A 175 31.17 8.37 4.58
C ALA A 175 30.89 9.03 3.21
N PRO A 176 29.94 8.52 2.40
CA PRO A 176 29.66 9.07 1.07
C PRO A 176 29.29 10.56 1.08
N GLU A 177 28.76 11.07 2.18
CA GLU A 177 28.41 12.48 2.40
C GLU A 177 29.63 13.42 2.45
N CYS A 178 30.87 12.88 2.52
CA CYS A 178 32.07 13.70 2.53
C CYS A 178 32.39 14.35 1.17
N LEU A 179 31.83 13.83 0.08
CA LEU A 179 31.95 14.41 -1.27
C LEU A 179 30.56 14.79 -1.82
N PRO A 180 30.47 15.90 -2.59
CA PRO A 180 29.23 16.27 -3.24
C PRO A 180 28.91 15.34 -4.42
N ALA A 181 27.63 15.18 -4.75
CA ALA A 181 27.17 14.28 -5.81
C ALA A 181 27.87 14.45 -7.19
N PRO A 182 28.22 15.66 -7.66
CA PRO A 182 28.93 15.82 -8.93
C PRO A 182 30.32 15.16 -8.94
N ASP A 183 31.04 15.19 -7.82
CA ASP A 183 32.38 14.60 -7.71
C ASP A 183 32.29 13.06 -7.72
N TRP A 184 31.26 12.51 -7.06
CA TRP A 184 30.93 11.10 -7.17
C TRP A 184 30.56 10.69 -8.59
N ALA A 185 29.73 11.50 -9.26
CA ALA A 185 29.30 11.25 -10.63
C ALA A 185 30.49 11.27 -11.61
N GLU A 186 31.44 12.19 -11.42
CA GLU A 186 32.69 12.22 -12.19
C GLU A 186 33.52 10.94 -12.00
N LEU A 187 33.69 10.51 -10.74
CA LEU A 187 34.41 9.27 -10.43
C LEU A 187 33.72 8.04 -11.04
N ALA A 188 32.40 7.94 -10.89
CA ALA A 188 31.60 6.86 -11.44
C ALA A 188 31.67 6.80 -12.96
N ALA A 189 31.49 7.93 -13.64
CA ALA A 189 31.57 8.01 -15.10
C ALA A 189 32.96 7.60 -15.62
N ALA A 190 34.03 8.00 -14.92
CA ALA A 190 35.39 7.63 -15.29
C ALA A 190 35.63 6.11 -15.15
N LEU A 191 35.24 5.51 -14.03
CA LEU A 191 35.44 4.09 -13.78
C LEU A 191 34.58 3.20 -14.67
N HIS A 192 33.33 3.59 -14.94
CA HIS A 192 32.43 2.84 -15.84
C HIS A 192 32.83 2.93 -17.32
N GLY A 193 33.61 3.95 -17.71
CA GLY A 193 34.16 4.08 -19.07
C GLY A 193 35.38 3.18 -19.35
N GLY A 194 35.90 2.48 -18.33
CA GLY A 194 37.07 1.59 -18.43
C GLY A 194 36.79 0.26 -19.13
N ARG A 195 37.85 -0.55 -19.32
CA ARG A 195 37.75 -1.91 -19.92
C ARG A 195 36.96 -2.90 -19.03
N ALA A 196 36.97 -2.67 -17.73
CA ALA A 196 36.15 -3.36 -16.74
C ALA A 196 35.47 -2.28 -15.89
N ALA A 197 34.15 -2.38 -15.73
CA ALA A 197 33.37 -1.42 -14.95
C ALA A 197 33.16 -2.00 -13.53
N PRO A 198 33.84 -1.45 -12.50
CA PRO A 198 33.62 -1.88 -11.13
C PRO A 198 32.31 -1.31 -10.60
N GLN A 199 31.68 -2.01 -9.66
CA GLN A 199 30.51 -1.45 -8.97
C GLN A 199 30.93 -0.51 -7.84
N LEU A 200 30.22 0.61 -7.69
CA LEU A 200 30.43 1.60 -6.63
C LEU A 200 29.29 1.53 -5.62
N LEU A 201 29.58 1.05 -4.42
CA LEU A 201 28.64 0.91 -3.32
C LEU A 201 28.96 1.97 -2.26
N ALA A 202 27.99 2.36 -1.44
CA ALA A 202 28.25 3.30 -0.35
C ALA A 202 27.51 2.98 0.95
N TRP A 203 28.21 3.16 2.06
CA TRP A 203 27.67 3.02 3.41
C TRP A 203 26.76 4.21 3.74
N ALA A 204 25.45 4.04 3.52
CA ALA A 204 24.44 5.09 3.74
C ALA A 204 23.79 5.01 5.13
N GLN A 205 24.29 4.12 5.99
CA GLN A 205 23.74 3.83 7.31
C GLN A 205 23.78 5.06 8.21
N GLY A 206 22.67 5.37 8.87
CA GLY A 206 22.56 6.49 9.81
C GLY A 206 22.57 7.88 9.18
N LEU A 207 22.61 8.00 7.85
CA LEU A 207 22.54 9.29 7.18
C LEU A 207 21.18 9.95 7.37
N THR A 208 21.19 11.27 7.53
CA THR A 208 19.94 12.05 7.60
C THR A 208 19.25 12.07 6.23
N PRO A 209 17.92 12.28 6.18
CA PRO A 209 17.19 12.42 4.93
C PRO A 209 17.78 13.49 3.99
N GLU A 210 18.26 14.61 4.54
CA GLU A 210 18.90 15.69 3.78
C GLU A 210 20.25 15.24 3.19
N SER A 211 21.04 14.49 3.95
CA SER A 211 22.33 13.97 3.51
C SER A 211 22.16 12.96 2.37
N LEU A 212 21.16 12.07 2.48
CA LEU A 212 20.78 11.16 1.39
C LEU A 212 20.30 11.93 0.15
N ALA A 213 19.46 12.94 0.32
CA ALA A 213 18.96 13.74 -0.79
C ALA A 213 20.11 14.46 -1.54
N ALA A 214 21.15 14.89 -0.83
CA ALA A 214 22.34 15.52 -1.41
C ALA A 214 23.18 14.57 -2.29
N LEU A 215 23.00 13.25 -2.18
CA LEU A 215 23.66 12.23 -3.00
C LEU A 215 22.89 11.90 -4.30
N ARG A 216 21.78 12.58 -4.59
CA ARG A 216 20.99 12.34 -5.81
C ARG A 216 21.85 12.57 -7.06
N GLY A 217 21.96 11.55 -7.90
CA GLY A 217 22.78 11.58 -9.11
C GLY A 217 24.26 11.25 -8.90
N ALA A 218 24.68 10.85 -7.70
CA ALA A 218 26.06 10.45 -7.41
C ALA A 218 26.54 9.21 -8.19
N GLY A 219 25.62 8.38 -8.72
CA GLY A 219 25.96 7.26 -9.59
C GLY A 219 26.38 5.97 -8.87
N PHE A 220 25.99 5.79 -7.61
CA PHE A 220 26.20 4.53 -6.88
C PHE A 220 25.34 3.39 -7.43
N ASP A 221 25.89 2.17 -7.43
CA ASP A 221 25.23 0.93 -7.82
C ASP A 221 24.52 0.23 -6.65
N GLY A 222 24.79 0.63 -5.40
CA GLY A 222 24.08 0.13 -4.23
C GLY A 222 24.39 0.89 -2.93
N LEU A 223 23.43 0.91 -2.00
CA LEU A 223 23.55 1.62 -0.73
C LEU A 223 23.23 0.71 0.45
N PHE A 224 24.10 0.68 1.46
CA PHE A 224 23.87 -0.08 2.68
C PHE A 224 22.81 0.59 3.56
N SER A 225 21.74 -0.15 3.88
CA SER A 225 20.63 0.33 4.72
C SER A 225 20.93 0.28 6.22
N SER A 226 20.21 1.09 7.00
CA SER A 226 20.25 1.07 8.47
C SER A 226 19.46 -0.09 9.10
N LEU A 227 19.03 -1.09 8.31
CA LEU A 227 18.32 -2.28 8.79
C LEU A 227 18.96 -2.96 10.03
N PRO A 228 20.30 -2.98 10.21
CA PRO A 228 20.91 -3.52 11.43
C PRO A 228 20.40 -2.93 12.75
N TRP A 229 19.86 -1.71 12.77
CA TRP A 229 19.32 -1.07 13.97
C TRP A 229 17.78 -1.12 14.08
N TRP A 230 17.12 -1.89 13.21
CA TRP A 230 15.67 -1.99 13.20
C TRP A 230 15.14 -2.93 14.29
N ASP A 231 14.15 -2.45 15.03
CA ASP A 231 13.54 -3.12 16.19
C ASP A 231 12.41 -4.10 15.85
N PHE A 232 12.32 -4.50 14.58
CA PHE A 232 11.25 -5.34 14.03
C PHE A 232 9.85 -4.73 14.00
N LYS A 233 9.63 -3.46 14.37
CA LYS A 233 8.27 -2.86 14.38
C LYS A 233 8.20 -1.40 13.93
N SER A 234 9.31 -0.68 13.96
CA SER A 234 9.35 0.75 13.67
C SER A 234 9.08 1.05 12.20
N ALA A 235 8.26 2.07 11.93
CA ALA A 235 7.83 2.39 10.56
C ALA A 235 8.96 3.01 9.70
N TRP A 236 10.02 3.55 10.32
CA TRP A 236 11.11 4.23 9.63
C TRP A 236 11.80 3.35 8.58
N LEU A 237 11.78 2.02 8.73
CA LEU A 237 12.43 1.10 7.78
C LEU A 237 11.86 1.25 6.35
N ALA A 238 10.54 1.31 6.21
CA ALA A 238 9.91 1.47 4.90
C ALA A 238 10.17 2.86 4.29
N GLU A 239 10.30 3.88 5.15
CA GLU A 239 10.63 5.25 4.72
C GLU A 239 12.08 5.37 4.26
N GLU A 240 13.02 4.75 4.98
CA GLU A 240 14.43 4.66 4.57
C GLU A 240 14.57 3.86 3.27
N ASP A 241 13.94 2.67 3.17
CA ASP A 241 13.95 1.85 1.95
C ASP A 241 13.51 2.67 0.73
N GLY A 242 12.42 3.44 0.85
CA GLY A 242 11.95 4.34 -0.19
C GLY A 242 12.96 5.44 -0.58
N ARG A 243 13.63 6.05 0.41
CA ARG A 243 14.66 7.09 0.19
C ARG A 243 15.90 6.51 -0.50
N LEU A 244 16.37 5.35 -0.06
CA LEU A 244 17.55 4.69 -0.64
C LEU A 244 17.28 4.21 -2.07
N ARG A 245 16.15 3.55 -2.33
CA ARG A 245 15.76 3.07 -3.67
C ARG A 245 15.59 4.19 -4.71
N ALA A 246 15.31 5.41 -4.26
CA ALA A 246 15.28 6.57 -5.15
C ALA A 246 16.68 6.98 -5.63
N LEU A 247 17.74 6.52 -4.96
CA LEU A 247 19.14 6.78 -5.30
C LEU A 247 19.79 5.57 -5.98
N ALA A 248 19.68 4.38 -5.38
CA ALA A 248 20.29 3.14 -5.87
C ALA A 248 19.65 1.89 -5.20
N PRO A 249 19.91 0.66 -5.73
CA PRO A 249 19.54 -0.60 -5.06
C PRO A 249 19.98 -0.68 -3.59
N VAL A 250 19.16 -1.30 -2.75
CA VAL A 250 19.40 -1.41 -1.30
C VAL A 250 20.22 -2.66 -0.96
N ILE A 251 21.32 -2.47 -0.26
CA ILE A 251 22.09 -3.55 0.36
C ILE A 251 21.59 -3.72 1.80
N ALA A 252 20.98 -4.87 2.10
CA ALA A 252 20.40 -5.15 3.41
C ALA A 252 21.25 -6.16 4.19
N SER A 253 21.31 -5.94 5.52
CA SER A 253 22.02 -6.82 6.46
C SER A 253 21.13 -7.14 7.66
N PRO A 254 21.34 -8.28 8.32
CA PRO A 254 20.52 -8.69 9.45
C PRO A 254 20.45 -7.62 10.56
N PRO A 255 19.26 -7.38 11.13
CA PRO A 255 19.11 -6.66 12.38
C PRO A 255 19.99 -7.23 13.49
N HIS A 256 20.71 -6.35 14.19
CA HIS A 256 21.39 -6.66 15.44
C HIS A 256 20.37 -6.75 16.58
N ALA A 257 20.68 -7.55 17.59
CA ALA A 257 19.89 -7.60 18.81
C ALA A 257 20.67 -6.91 19.93
N ASP A 258 20.06 -5.93 20.61
CA ASP A 258 20.65 -5.25 21.77
C ASP A 258 20.91 -6.20 22.95
N THR A 259 20.21 -7.34 22.97
CA THR A 259 20.39 -8.43 23.92
C THR A 259 20.79 -9.72 23.20
N PRO A 260 21.67 -10.58 23.78
CA PRO A 260 21.97 -11.89 23.22
C PRO A 260 20.69 -12.74 23.15
N ARG A 261 20.10 -12.85 21.96
CA ARG A 261 18.90 -13.66 21.73
C ARG A 261 19.29 -15.14 21.59
N GLY A 262 18.36 -16.04 21.92
CA GLY A 262 18.58 -17.47 21.79
C GLY A 262 18.95 -17.87 20.36
N ALA A 263 19.68 -18.99 20.22
CA ALA A 263 20.22 -19.51 18.95
C ALA A 263 19.16 -19.87 17.86
N ALA A 264 17.87 -19.60 18.11
CA ALA A 264 16.74 -19.92 17.25
C ALA A 264 16.04 -18.70 16.64
N ASP A 265 16.52 -17.46 16.85
CA ASP A 265 15.91 -16.26 16.25
C ASP A 265 16.19 -16.19 14.73
N LYS A 266 15.22 -16.65 13.95
CA LYS A 266 15.26 -16.69 12.48
C LYS A 266 14.91 -15.35 11.83
N ARG A 267 14.28 -14.43 12.57
CA ARG A 267 13.73 -13.18 12.01
C ARG A 267 14.79 -12.37 11.28
N ALA A 268 15.98 -12.25 11.88
CA ALA A 268 17.02 -11.35 11.38
C ALA A 268 17.48 -11.69 9.95
N ALA A 269 17.77 -12.97 9.67
CA ALA A 269 18.23 -13.42 8.35
C ALA A 269 17.15 -13.25 7.28
N TRP A 270 15.90 -13.61 7.59
CA TRP A 270 14.78 -13.54 6.65
C TRP A 270 14.31 -12.10 6.41
N THR A 271 14.35 -11.23 7.42
CA THR A 271 14.11 -9.79 7.25
C THR A 271 15.13 -9.19 6.29
N ALA A 272 16.43 -9.47 6.45
CA ALA A 272 17.45 -9.00 5.52
C ALA A 272 17.22 -9.50 4.09
N ALA A 273 16.92 -10.80 3.93
CA ALA A 273 16.65 -11.40 2.63
C ALA A 273 15.45 -10.78 1.90
N LEU A 274 14.36 -10.45 2.63
CA LEU A 274 13.19 -9.82 2.03
C LEU A 274 13.44 -8.35 1.67
N CYS A 275 14.20 -7.60 2.48
CA CYS A 275 14.47 -6.17 2.25
C CYS A 275 15.53 -5.92 1.16
N ALA A 276 16.45 -6.85 0.92
CA ALA A 276 17.61 -6.71 0.04
C ALA A 276 17.28 -6.56 -1.46
N ASP A 277 17.91 -5.63 -2.18
CA ASP A 277 18.26 -5.84 -3.60
C ASP A 277 19.59 -6.58 -3.74
N PHE A 278 20.47 -6.34 -2.77
CA PHE A 278 21.70 -7.09 -2.51
C PHE A 278 21.74 -7.47 -1.04
N LEU A 279 22.20 -8.68 -0.73
CA LEU A 279 22.17 -9.22 0.62
C LEU A 279 23.59 -9.28 1.18
N MET A 280 23.79 -8.85 2.42
CA MET A 280 25.09 -8.97 3.10
C MET A 280 24.93 -9.63 4.46
N PHE A 281 25.80 -10.60 4.73
CA PHE A 281 26.05 -11.15 6.06
C PHE A 281 27.52 -10.97 6.41
N ASP A 282 27.83 -10.72 7.68
CA ASP A 282 29.20 -10.73 8.18
C ASP A 282 29.57 -12.05 8.87
N ASP A 283 30.82 -12.13 9.35
CA ASP A 283 31.36 -13.29 10.06
C ASP A 283 30.60 -13.60 11.36
N GLN A 284 30.07 -12.60 12.05
CA GLN A 284 29.29 -12.78 13.27
C GLN A 284 27.88 -13.28 12.98
N ASP A 285 27.25 -12.75 11.94
CA ASP A 285 25.94 -13.19 11.47
C ASP A 285 26.00 -14.64 11.00
N GLU A 286 27.04 -15.02 10.23
CA GLU A 286 27.24 -16.39 9.76
C GLU A 286 27.37 -17.39 10.92
N ALA A 287 28.04 -16.99 12.00
CA ALA A 287 28.26 -17.81 13.19
C ALA A 287 27.01 -17.92 14.08
N ARG A 288 26.20 -16.85 14.14
CA ARG A 288 25.08 -16.71 15.08
C ARG A 288 23.74 -17.15 14.51
N LEU A 289 23.48 -16.88 13.22
CA LEU A 289 22.16 -17.06 12.61
C LEU A 289 22.02 -18.45 11.97
N PRO A 290 20.97 -19.21 12.30
CA PRO A 290 20.82 -20.60 11.83
C PRO A 290 20.48 -20.69 10.33
N ASP A 291 19.79 -19.68 9.77
CA ASP A 291 19.15 -19.77 8.44
C ASP A 291 19.91 -19.02 7.34
N VAL A 292 21.17 -18.60 7.54
CA VAL A 292 21.95 -17.81 6.55
C VAL A 292 21.98 -18.47 5.18
N ALA A 293 22.28 -19.77 5.13
CA ALA A 293 22.31 -20.51 3.86
C ALA A 293 20.92 -20.57 3.21
N ALA A 294 19.87 -20.87 3.98
CA ALA A 294 18.50 -20.96 3.44
C ALA A 294 18.02 -19.61 2.89
N ALA A 295 18.28 -18.51 3.62
CA ALA A 295 17.97 -17.15 3.21
C ALA A 295 18.70 -16.75 1.92
N ASN A 296 20.01 -17.06 1.80
CA ASN A 296 20.79 -16.81 0.58
C ASN A 296 20.25 -17.56 -0.66
N HIS A 297 19.85 -18.83 -0.48
CA HIS A 297 19.33 -19.65 -1.57
C HIS A 297 17.94 -19.18 -2.01
N TRP A 298 17.05 -18.86 -1.07
CA TRP A 298 15.73 -18.31 -1.40
C TRP A 298 15.86 -16.95 -2.10
N PHE A 299 16.67 -16.04 -1.55
CA PHE A 299 16.91 -14.72 -2.13
C PHE A 299 17.40 -14.79 -3.58
N ALA A 300 18.24 -15.79 -3.90
CA ALA A 300 18.72 -16.06 -5.25
C ALA A 300 17.60 -16.24 -6.30
N GLN A 301 16.47 -16.79 -5.86
CA GLN A 301 15.38 -17.27 -6.71
C GLN A 301 14.13 -16.39 -6.57
N ALA A 302 13.98 -15.67 -5.45
CA ALA A 302 12.80 -14.90 -5.12
C ALA A 302 12.49 -13.79 -6.14
N GLY A 303 13.51 -13.24 -6.81
CA GLY A 303 13.32 -12.22 -7.84
C GLY A 303 12.58 -10.99 -7.31
N LEU A 304 12.99 -10.50 -6.14
CA LEU A 304 12.32 -9.42 -5.42
C LEU A 304 12.38 -8.09 -6.18
N ARG A 305 11.28 -7.33 -6.12
CA ARG A 305 11.12 -6.07 -6.86
C ARG A 305 10.31 -5.07 -6.06
N GLY A 306 10.47 -3.81 -6.44
CA GLY A 306 9.67 -2.71 -5.91
C GLY A 306 9.97 -2.38 -4.45
N PRO A 307 9.25 -1.39 -3.90
CA PRO A 307 9.47 -0.88 -2.56
C PRO A 307 8.98 -1.85 -1.48
N LEU A 308 9.57 -1.76 -0.30
CA LEU A 308 9.12 -2.44 0.91
C LEU A 308 7.84 -1.77 1.44
N ARG A 309 6.86 -2.58 1.85
CA ARG A 309 5.68 -2.12 2.59
C ARG A 309 5.63 -2.78 3.96
N LEU A 310 5.16 -2.05 4.96
CA LEU A 310 5.13 -2.48 6.37
C LEU A 310 3.75 -2.22 6.98
N ALA A 311 3.28 -3.14 7.81
CA ALA A 311 2.12 -2.95 8.70
C ALA A 311 2.28 -3.69 10.04
N GLY A 312 1.54 -3.26 11.07
CA GLY A 312 1.45 -3.98 12.35
C GLY A 312 2.59 -3.70 13.33
N GLY A 313 2.94 -4.73 14.12
CA GLY A 313 4.06 -4.73 15.06
C GLY A 313 3.79 -4.21 16.46
N ARG A 314 2.52 -4.04 16.84
CA ARG A 314 2.10 -3.42 18.12
C ARG A 314 0.98 -4.23 18.76
N ASP A 315 0.80 -4.07 20.06
CA ASP A 315 -0.35 -4.59 20.83
C ASP A 315 -0.62 -6.09 20.63
N GLY A 316 0.44 -6.91 20.55
CA GLY A 316 0.31 -8.35 20.33
C GLY A 316 0.03 -8.73 18.88
N HIS A 317 0.31 -7.83 17.93
CA HIS A 317 0.25 -8.13 16.50
C HIS A 317 1.63 -8.25 15.85
N CYS A 318 1.70 -9.13 14.84
CA CYS A 318 2.89 -9.31 14.03
C CYS A 318 3.21 -8.04 13.23
N THR A 319 4.49 -7.79 13.00
CA THR A 319 4.94 -6.89 11.94
C THR A 319 4.93 -7.64 10.62
N MET A 320 4.30 -7.06 9.62
CA MET A 320 4.14 -7.62 8.29
C MET A 320 5.00 -6.83 7.32
N LEU A 321 5.96 -7.50 6.68
CA LEU A 321 6.77 -6.95 5.58
C LEU A 321 6.30 -7.52 4.26
N LEU A 322 6.01 -6.68 3.27
CA LEU A 322 5.50 -7.10 1.96
C LEU A 322 6.40 -6.60 0.85
N ARG A 323 6.71 -7.47 -0.11
CA ARG A 323 7.48 -7.11 -1.30
C ARG A 323 7.07 -7.94 -2.52
N ALA A 324 7.10 -7.34 -3.70
CA ALA A 324 6.83 -8.08 -4.94
C ALA A 324 7.97 -9.08 -5.20
N CYS A 325 7.62 -10.25 -5.73
CA CYS A 325 8.55 -11.34 -6.03
C CYS A 325 8.15 -12.02 -7.35
N ALA A 326 8.97 -12.96 -7.83
CA ALA A 326 8.70 -13.69 -9.07
C ALA A 326 7.37 -14.48 -9.02
N ALA A 327 6.97 -14.98 -7.85
CA ALA A 327 5.71 -15.69 -7.64
C ALA A 327 4.51 -14.75 -7.42
N GLY A 328 4.72 -13.42 -7.38
CA GLY A 328 3.68 -12.42 -7.08
C GLY A 328 4.11 -11.51 -5.94
N THR A 329 3.70 -11.81 -4.71
CA THR A 329 4.09 -11.05 -3.52
C THR A 329 4.51 -11.98 -2.39
N ALA A 330 5.65 -11.69 -1.78
CA ALA A 330 6.10 -12.32 -0.55
C ALA A 330 5.71 -11.45 0.65
N VAL A 331 5.17 -12.08 1.70
CA VAL A 331 4.80 -11.44 2.96
C VAL A 331 5.49 -12.17 4.10
N LEU A 332 6.36 -11.48 4.82
CA LEU A 332 7.02 -12.00 6.02
C LEU A 332 6.34 -11.43 7.26
N ALA A 333 5.69 -12.32 8.03
CA ALA A 333 5.18 -12.02 9.35
C ALA A 333 6.28 -12.23 10.39
N LEU A 334 6.45 -11.25 11.27
CA LEU A 334 7.46 -11.21 12.32
C LEU A 334 6.77 -10.96 13.64
N ASN A 335 7.00 -11.80 14.65
CA ASN A 335 6.64 -11.42 16.01
C ASN A 335 7.71 -10.44 16.52
N PRO A 336 7.40 -9.16 16.80
CA PRO A 336 8.39 -8.22 17.30
C PRO A 336 8.77 -8.47 18.76
N SER A 337 7.95 -9.20 19.52
CA SER A 337 8.19 -9.51 20.94
C SER A 337 9.10 -10.71 21.12
N ASP A 338 10.03 -10.60 22.06
CA ASP A 338 10.91 -11.70 22.48
C ASP A 338 10.29 -12.56 23.60
N THR A 339 9.13 -12.15 24.15
CA THR A 339 8.54 -12.78 25.36
C THR A 339 7.06 -13.15 25.23
N ALA A 340 6.34 -12.59 24.27
CA ALA A 340 4.90 -12.79 24.10
C ALA A 340 4.58 -13.28 22.68
N GLU A 341 3.49 -14.03 22.53
CA GLU A 341 2.95 -14.38 21.22
C GLU A 341 2.39 -13.16 20.50
N ALA A 342 2.36 -13.22 19.17
CA ALA A 342 1.76 -12.19 18.34
C ALA A 342 0.85 -12.79 17.27
N SER A 343 -0.27 -12.13 16.98
CA SER A 343 -1.25 -12.55 15.98
C SER A 343 -1.12 -11.76 14.67
N VAL A 344 -1.45 -12.36 13.53
CA VAL A 344 -1.54 -11.66 12.25
C VAL A 344 -2.86 -10.90 12.18
N ASP A 345 -2.79 -9.56 12.10
CA ASP A 345 -3.98 -8.72 11.86
C ASP A 345 -4.29 -8.66 10.35
N TRP A 346 -5.10 -9.62 9.89
CA TRP A 346 -5.56 -9.66 8.50
C TRP A 346 -6.40 -8.45 8.09
N ASP A 347 -7.07 -7.77 9.02
CA ASP A 347 -7.87 -6.59 8.71
C ASP A 347 -6.99 -5.36 8.45
N ALA A 348 -5.90 -5.20 9.22
CA ALA A 348 -4.90 -4.19 8.94
C ALA A 348 -4.10 -4.49 7.66
N LEU A 349 -3.94 -5.77 7.32
CA LEU A 349 -3.15 -6.18 6.15
C LEU A 349 -3.92 -6.09 4.83
N ALA A 350 -5.24 -6.32 4.84
CA ALA A 350 -6.07 -6.39 3.63
C ALA A 350 -5.86 -5.22 2.63
N PRO A 351 -5.82 -3.93 3.05
CA PRO A 351 -5.56 -2.82 2.14
C PRO A 351 -4.22 -2.89 1.40
N LEU A 352 -3.23 -3.58 1.98
CA LEU A 352 -1.87 -3.71 1.44
C LEU A 352 -1.70 -4.94 0.55
N LEU A 353 -2.59 -5.93 0.65
CA LEU A 353 -2.49 -7.16 -0.14
C LEU A 353 -2.97 -6.94 -1.58
N PRO A 354 -2.27 -7.52 -2.58
CA PRO A 354 -2.80 -7.58 -3.93
C PRO A 354 -3.98 -8.56 -4.02
N PRO A 355 -4.81 -8.48 -5.08
CA PRO A 355 -5.81 -9.51 -5.39
C PRO A 355 -5.11 -10.83 -5.71
N ALA A 356 -5.03 -11.73 -4.74
CA ALA A 356 -4.16 -12.89 -4.82
C ALA A 356 -4.66 -14.05 -3.95
N ASP A 357 -4.24 -15.26 -4.28
CA ASP A 357 -4.43 -16.46 -3.48
C ASP A 357 -3.13 -16.83 -2.76
N PHE A 358 -3.26 -17.53 -1.63
CA PHE A 358 -2.12 -18.00 -0.86
C PHE A 358 -1.60 -19.31 -1.45
N LEU A 359 -0.30 -19.36 -1.73
CA LEU A 359 0.39 -20.56 -2.15
C LEU A 359 0.84 -21.37 -0.94
N SER A 360 0.60 -22.68 -0.97
CA SER A 360 1.17 -23.64 -0.02
C SER A 360 2.56 -24.12 -0.42
N GLU A 361 2.91 -24.04 -1.71
CA GLU A 361 4.22 -24.46 -2.25
C GLU A 361 5.19 -23.27 -2.41
N GLY A 362 6.49 -23.54 -2.38
CA GLY A 362 7.55 -22.54 -2.58
C GLY A 362 7.91 -21.72 -1.33
N VAL A 363 7.17 -21.88 -0.23
CA VAL A 363 7.55 -21.32 1.07
C VAL A 363 8.75 -22.12 1.62
N PRO A 364 9.83 -21.46 2.07
CA PRO A 364 10.98 -22.13 2.69
C PRO A 364 10.60 -22.97 3.90
N ASP A 365 11.31 -24.10 4.06
CA ASP A 365 11.12 -25.01 5.17
C ASP A 365 11.26 -24.28 6.52
N GLY A 366 10.29 -24.50 7.41
CA GLY A 366 10.25 -23.87 8.73
C GLY A 366 9.73 -22.43 8.73
N LEU A 367 9.32 -21.86 7.59
CA LEU A 367 8.57 -20.60 7.50
C LEU A 367 7.10 -20.79 7.08
N ALA A 368 6.68 -22.01 6.76
CA ALA A 368 5.29 -22.30 6.44
C ALA A 368 4.37 -21.92 7.63
N PRO A 369 3.34 -21.09 7.41
CA PRO A 369 2.44 -20.68 8.47
C PRO A 369 1.64 -21.89 8.96
N GLN A 370 1.68 -22.14 10.28
CA GLN A 370 0.89 -23.21 10.91
C GLN A 370 -0.43 -22.68 11.48
N THR A 371 -0.38 -21.45 12.02
CA THR A 371 -1.50 -20.71 12.58
C THR A 371 -1.30 -19.23 12.27
N ASP A 372 -2.32 -18.41 12.54
CA ASP A 372 -2.19 -16.95 12.47
C ASP A 372 -1.46 -16.36 13.68
N HIS A 373 -0.92 -17.19 14.59
CA HIS A 373 -0.22 -16.78 15.79
C HIS A 373 1.24 -17.24 15.76
N LEU A 374 2.15 -16.32 16.04
CA LEU A 374 3.59 -16.58 16.08
C LEU A 374 4.07 -16.63 17.53
N ALA A 375 4.83 -17.67 17.85
CA ALA A 375 5.57 -17.77 19.10
C ALA A 375 6.52 -16.56 19.29
N PRO A 376 6.96 -16.25 20.53
CA PRO A 376 7.95 -15.21 20.78
C PRO A 376 9.17 -15.34 19.86
N ALA A 377 9.61 -14.23 19.28
CA ALA A 377 10.66 -14.17 18.25
C ALA A 377 10.44 -15.05 17.00
N GLY A 378 9.21 -15.50 16.76
CA GLY A 378 8.84 -16.30 15.58
C GLY A 378 8.71 -15.47 14.30
N CYS A 379 8.77 -16.17 13.16
CA CYS A 379 8.44 -15.62 11.85
C CYS A 379 7.77 -16.67 10.96
N ALA A 380 6.98 -16.22 10.00
CA ALA A 380 6.37 -17.05 8.96
C ALA A 380 6.30 -16.28 7.65
N MET A 381 6.31 -16.99 6.52
CA MET A 381 6.22 -16.39 5.19
C MET A 381 5.00 -16.90 4.44
N PHE A 382 4.27 -15.95 3.84
CA PHE A 382 3.18 -16.20 2.92
C PHE A 382 3.62 -15.79 1.52
N LEU A 383 3.41 -16.68 0.55
CA LEU A 383 3.57 -16.37 -0.88
C LEU A 383 2.19 -16.20 -1.50
N LEU A 384 2.00 -15.11 -2.23
CA LEU A 384 0.74 -14.73 -2.83
C LEU A 384 0.86 -14.71 -4.35
N GLU A 385 0.05 -15.54 -5.00
CA GLU A 385 -0.05 -15.58 -6.46
C GLU A 385 -1.19 -14.68 -6.95
N PRO A 386 -0.96 -13.79 -7.94
CA PRO A 386 -2.00 -12.92 -8.47
C PRO A 386 -3.20 -13.71 -9.00
N THR A 387 -4.40 -13.30 -8.62
CA THR A 387 -5.63 -13.93 -9.11
C THR A 387 -6.13 -13.27 -10.39
N HIS A 388 -6.85 -14.05 -11.20
CA HIS A 388 -7.60 -13.49 -12.32
C HIS A 388 -8.89 -12.82 -11.82
N PRO A 389 -9.26 -11.65 -12.38
CA PRO A 389 -10.54 -11.04 -12.07
C PRO A 389 -11.73 -11.96 -12.41
N VAL A 390 -12.83 -11.78 -11.71
CA VAL A 390 -14.08 -12.49 -11.94
C VAL A 390 -14.69 -12.03 -13.26
N ARG A 391 -15.01 -12.99 -14.15
CA ARG A 391 -15.67 -12.72 -15.42
C ARG A 391 -17.13 -13.17 -15.34
N GLU A 392 -18.09 -12.28 -15.58
CA GLU A 392 -19.50 -12.69 -15.49
C GLU A 392 -19.83 -13.91 -16.37
N PRO A 393 -20.36 -15.01 -15.80
CA PRO A 393 -21.11 -15.98 -16.58
C PRO A 393 -22.49 -15.39 -16.86
N SER A 394 -22.90 -15.42 -18.13
CA SER A 394 -24.25 -15.06 -18.52
C SER A 394 -25.27 -16.08 -17.98
N ARG A 395 -25.72 -15.96 -16.74
CA ARG A 395 -26.82 -16.81 -16.21
C ARG A 395 -27.73 -16.05 -15.24
N HIS A 396 -28.93 -15.74 -15.69
CA HIS A 396 -30.07 -15.57 -14.80
C HIS A 396 -30.54 -16.96 -14.36
N ALA A 397 -30.34 -17.29 -13.08
CA ALA A 397 -31.01 -18.44 -12.49
C ALA A 397 -32.52 -18.13 -12.37
N ALA A 398 -33.34 -18.97 -12.98
CA ALA A 398 -34.79 -18.88 -12.87
C ALA A 398 -35.23 -19.11 -11.40
N ARG A 399 -36.11 -18.24 -10.90
CA ARG A 399 -36.82 -18.41 -9.63
C ARG A 399 -37.57 -19.74 -9.62
N ARG A 400 -37.35 -20.58 -8.61
CA ARG A 400 -38.35 -21.56 -8.17
C ARG A 400 -39.20 -20.87 -7.10
N MET A 401 -40.43 -20.51 -7.47
CA MET A 401 -41.47 -20.10 -6.54
C MET A 401 -42.44 -21.25 -6.37
N ASP A 402 -42.09 -22.23 -5.53
CA ASP A 402 -43.03 -23.24 -5.04
C ASP A 402 -42.56 -23.63 -3.63
N GLY A 403 -43.15 -23.05 -2.58
CA GLY A 403 -42.74 -23.32 -1.20
C GLY A 403 -43.24 -22.38 -0.09
N ALA A 404 -44.12 -21.42 -0.38
CA ALA A 404 -44.62 -20.48 0.65
C ALA A 404 -45.38 -21.16 1.81
N ALA A 405 -45.79 -22.43 1.65
CA ALA A 405 -46.47 -23.21 2.68
C ALA A 405 -45.51 -23.96 3.64
N SER A 406 -44.19 -23.93 3.43
CA SER A 406 -43.20 -24.69 4.23
C SER A 406 -42.14 -23.84 4.94
N GLN A 407 -42.22 -22.50 4.87
CA GLN A 407 -41.23 -21.61 5.51
C GLN A 407 -41.58 -21.42 6.99
N ARG A 408 -40.86 -22.15 7.87
CA ARG A 408 -41.01 -22.07 9.34
C ARG A 408 -39.91 -21.21 9.99
N ILE A 409 -38.72 -21.15 9.40
CA ILE A 409 -37.60 -20.32 9.88
C ILE A 409 -37.72 -18.91 9.31
N VAL A 410 -37.58 -17.93 10.18
CA VAL A 410 -37.59 -16.50 9.84
C VAL A 410 -36.14 -16.02 9.74
N VAL A 411 -35.82 -15.31 8.65
CA VAL A 411 -34.54 -14.63 8.44
C VAL A 411 -34.80 -13.19 8.03
N GLU A 412 -34.37 -12.25 8.87
CA GLU A 412 -34.66 -10.82 8.73
C GLU A 412 -33.41 -9.96 9.04
N GLN A 413 -33.49 -8.65 8.76
CA GLN A 413 -32.44 -7.66 9.08
C GLN A 413 -31.01 -8.06 8.63
N VAL A 414 -30.91 -8.64 7.44
CA VAL A 414 -29.63 -9.05 6.85
C VAL A 414 -28.76 -7.81 6.57
N SER A 415 -27.52 -7.82 7.06
CA SER A 415 -26.53 -6.78 6.84
C SER A 415 -25.14 -7.38 6.58
N PRO A 416 -24.31 -6.79 5.72
CA PRO A 416 -24.57 -5.60 4.93
C PRO A 416 -25.49 -5.90 3.74
N ALA A 417 -26.39 -4.96 3.41
CA ALA A 417 -27.27 -5.05 2.26
C ALA A 417 -27.66 -3.64 1.77
N VAL A 418 -27.41 -3.34 0.50
CA VAL A 418 -27.78 -2.03 -0.08
C VAL A 418 -29.16 -2.14 -0.71
N ASP A 419 -30.11 -1.35 -0.19
CA ASP A 419 -31.53 -1.38 -0.59
C ASP A 419 -32.12 -2.80 -0.60
N GLY A 420 -31.84 -3.58 0.46
CA GLY A 420 -32.34 -4.96 0.60
C GLY A 420 -31.69 -5.98 -0.36
N GLY A 421 -30.51 -5.68 -0.90
CA GLY A 421 -29.81 -6.53 -1.86
C GLY A 421 -30.04 -6.15 -3.33
N ALA A 422 -30.69 -5.01 -3.59
CA ALA A 422 -30.90 -4.51 -4.95
C ALA A 422 -29.61 -3.95 -5.61
N PHE A 423 -28.61 -3.56 -4.80
CA PHE A 423 -27.32 -3.07 -5.26
C PHE A 423 -26.18 -3.76 -4.51
N PRO A 424 -25.00 -3.88 -5.14
CA PRO A 424 -23.85 -4.51 -4.49
C PRO A 424 -23.34 -3.69 -3.31
N VAL A 425 -23.00 -4.39 -2.23
CA VAL A 425 -22.07 -3.87 -1.21
C VAL A 425 -20.68 -3.81 -1.86
N LYS A 426 -19.90 -2.77 -1.57
CA LYS A 426 -18.55 -2.60 -2.10
C LYS A 426 -17.49 -2.88 -1.06
N CYS A 427 -16.44 -3.58 -1.47
CA CYS A 427 -15.27 -3.90 -0.64
C CYS A 427 -14.01 -4.00 -1.50
N ILE A 428 -12.90 -4.43 -0.89
CA ILE A 428 -11.63 -4.75 -1.56
C ILE A 428 -11.19 -6.20 -1.29
N PRO A 429 -10.23 -6.76 -2.05
CA PRO A 429 -9.66 -8.07 -1.77
C PRO A 429 -9.18 -8.20 -0.33
N HIS A 430 -9.37 -9.40 0.23
CA HIS A 430 -9.00 -9.79 1.59
C HIS A 430 -9.76 -9.05 2.70
N GLU A 431 -10.59 -8.05 2.40
CA GLU A 431 -11.41 -7.35 3.38
C GLU A 431 -12.41 -8.32 4.03
N ARG A 432 -12.53 -8.26 5.36
CA ARG A 432 -13.52 -9.04 6.10
C ARG A 432 -14.90 -8.44 5.90
N ILE A 433 -15.83 -9.25 5.40
CA ILE A 433 -17.24 -8.88 5.29
C ILE A 433 -18.01 -9.60 6.40
N PRO A 434 -18.31 -8.92 7.53
CA PRO A 434 -19.18 -9.48 8.56
C PRO A 434 -20.63 -9.49 8.04
N VAL A 435 -21.23 -10.67 7.96
CA VAL A 435 -22.64 -10.84 7.63
C VAL A 435 -23.39 -11.16 8.92
N CYS A 436 -24.42 -10.38 9.19
CA CYS A 436 -25.30 -10.54 10.33
C CYS A 436 -26.75 -10.69 9.87
N ALA A 437 -27.53 -11.52 10.55
CA ALA A 437 -28.96 -11.68 10.30
C ALA A 437 -29.71 -12.09 11.57
N ASP A 438 -30.98 -11.73 11.66
CA ASP A 438 -31.86 -12.20 12.73
C ASP A 438 -32.46 -13.53 12.26
N ILE A 439 -32.16 -14.63 12.95
CA ILE A 439 -32.56 -15.99 12.54
C ILE A 439 -33.23 -16.70 13.71
N TYR A 440 -34.53 -16.97 13.58
CA TYR A 440 -35.36 -17.58 14.63
C TYR A 440 -36.50 -18.45 14.06
N MET A 441 -37.09 -19.27 14.92
CA MET A 441 -38.23 -20.15 14.64
C MET A 441 -39.18 -20.10 15.86
N ASP A 442 -40.46 -20.46 15.68
CA ASP A 442 -41.32 -20.80 16.82
C ASP A 442 -40.76 -22.00 17.62
N GLY A 443 -41.02 -22.03 18.93
CA GLY A 443 -40.58 -23.12 19.82
C GLY A 443 -39.35 -22.78 20.65
N HIS A 444 -38.64 -23.81 21.11
CA HIS A 444 -37.43 -23.74 21.96
C HIS A 444 -36.25 -24.53 21.38
N GLU A 445 -36.45 -25.10 20.20
CA GLU A 445 -35.51 -25.87 19.43
C GLU A 445 -34.30 -25.04 18.96
N LEU A 446 -33.15 -25.70 18.80
CA LEU A 446 -31.93 -25.06 18.31
C LEU A 446 -31.90 -25.05 16.77
N LEU A 447 -31.34 -23.97 16.22
CA LEU A 447 -31.14 -23.79 14.79
C LEU A 447 -29.67 -23.93 14.43
N ALA A 448 -29.41 -24.22 13.16
CA ALA A 448 -28.11 -24.05 12.53
C ALA A 448 -28.26 -23.12 11.33
N ALA A 449 -27.21 -22.36 11.04
CA ALA A 449 -27.17 -21.49 9.88
C ALA A 449 -25.77 -21.46 9.24
N GLU A 450 -25.73 -21.28 7.93
CA GLU A 450 -24.53 -21.16 7.12
C GLU A 450 -24.62 -19.92 6.22
N LEU A 451 -23.51 -19.18 6.20
CA LEU A 451 -23.22 -18.19 5.17
C LEU A 451 -22.62 -18.92 3.98
N ARG A 452 -23.30 -18.87 2.83
CA ARG A 452 -22.77 -19.38 1.57
C ARG A 452 -22.31 -18.24 0.70
N TRP A 453 -21.11 -18.31 0.15
CA TRP A 453 -20.57 -17.27 -0.73
C TRP A 453 -19.75 -17.85 -1.88
N ARG A 454 -19.62 -17.09 -2.97
CA ARG A 454 -18.81 -17.45 -4.15
C ARG A 454 -18.45 -16.22 -4.99
N ALA A 455 -17.45 -16.37 -5.85
CA ALA A 455 -17.31 -15.47 -7.00
C ALA A 455 -18.44 -15.75 -8.01
N ALA A 456 -18.93 -14.74 -8.72
CA ALA A 456 -20.05 -14.92 -9.65
C ALA A 456 -19.74 -15.90 -10.80
N ASP A 457 -18.46 -16.19 -11.06
CA ASP A 457 -18.01 -17.16 -12.06
C ASP A 457 -17.75 -18.57 -11.55
N GLU A 458 -17.92 -18.79 -10.24
CA GLU A 458 -17.82 -20.10 -9.62
C GLU A 458 -19.21 -20.79 -9.58
N THR A 459 -19.24 -22.09 -9.83
CA THR A 459 -20.48 -22.88 -9.64
C THR A 459 -20.68 -23.28 -8.19
N SER A 460 -19.58 -23.57 -7.49
CA SER A 460 -19.58 -24.11 -6.13
C SER A 460 -19.67 -23.00 -5.10
N TRP A 461 -20.50 -23.20 -4.08
CA TRP A 461 -20.58 -22.32 -2.92
C TRP A 461 -19.58 -22.75 -1.87
N ARG A 462 -18.90 -21.77 -1.26
CA ARG A 462 -18.14 -21.95 -0.03
C ARG A 462 -19.09 -21.69 1.14
N ALA A 463 -18.98 -22.47 2.22
CA ALA A 463 -19.85 -22.35 3.38
C ALA A 463 -19.05 -21.97 4.63
N THR A 464 -19.56 -21.01 5.40
CA THR A 464 -19.05 -20.62 6.72
C THR A 464 -20.20 -20.74 7.71
N PRO A 465 -20.07 -21.50 8.81
CA PRO A 465 -21.11 -21.57 9.84
C PRO A 465 -21.36 -20.19 10.47
N PHE A 466 -22.63 -19.88 10.77
CA PHE A 466 -22.99 -18.75 11.60
C PHE A 466 -22.82 -19.09 13.08
N ALA A 467 -22.31 -18.12 13.85
CA ALA A 467 -22.34 -18.14 15.30
C ALA A 467 -23.62 -17.45 15.80
N ARG A 468 -24.33 -18.07 16.75
CA ARG A 468 -25.49 -17.45 17.42
C ARG A 468 -24.99 -16.41 18.41
N GLY A 469 -25.31 -15.15 18.18
CA GLY A 469 -25.11 -14.06 19.13
C GLY A 469 -26.28 -13.89 20.09
N LEU A 470 -26.40 -12.71 20.68
CA LEU A 470 -27.48 -12.38 21.60
C LEU A 470 -28.77 -12.06 20.83
N ASN A 471 -29.92 -12.43 21.42
CA ASN A 471 -31.25 -12.09 20.90
C ASN A 471 -31.44 -12.48 19.42
N ASP A 472 -31.08 -13.73 19.09
CA ASP A 472 -31.21 -14.33 17.75
C ASP A 472 -30.50 -13.57 16.63
N ARG A 473 -29.52 -12.72 16.97
CA ARG A 473 -28.60 -12.08 16.02
C ARG A 473 -27.46 -13.03 15.72
N TRP A 474 -27.40 -13.57 14.51
CA TRP A 474 -26.35 -14.49 14.08
C TRP A 474 -25.29 -13.76 13.28
N GLU A 475 -24.03 -14.19 13.41
CA GLU A 475 -22.90 -13.59 12.70
C GLU A 475 -22.00 -14.63 12.02
N ALA A 476 -21.58 -14.33 10.79
CA ALA A 476 -20.55 -15.06 10.04
C ALA A 476 -19.71 -14.05 9.25
N ALA A 477 -18.57 -14.46 8.71
CA ALA A 477 -17.78 -13.58 7.86
C ALA A 477 -17.03 -14.34 6.77
N PHE A 478 -16.68 -13.63 5.70
CA PHE A 478 -15.83 -14.15 4.63
C PHE A 478 -14.90 -13.05 4.09
N ARG A 479 -13.87 -13.47 3.34
CA ARG A 479 -12.88 -12.59 2.71
C ARG A 479 -12.77 -12.93 1.21
N PRO A 480 -13.42 -12.17 0.31
CA PRO A 480 -13.23 -12.37 -1.12
C PRO A 480 -11.81 -11.98 -1.53
N ARG A 481 -11.22 -12.67 -2.51
CA ARG A 481 -9.80 -12.46 -2.91
C ARG A 481 -9.63 -11.91 -4.33
N ARG A 482 -10.64 -12.11 -5.17
CA ARG A 482 -10.64 -11.76 -6.59
C ARG A 482 -11.36 -10.43 -6.80
N ILE A 483 -10.89 -9.63 -7.75
CA ILE A 483 -11.60 -8.41 -8.19
C ILE A 483 -12.82 -8.80 -9.03
N GLY A 484 -13.95 -8.13 -8.82
CA GLY A 484 -15.17 -8.30 -9.60
C GLY A 484 -16.38 -8.82 -8.79
N PRO A 485 -17.44 -9.27 -9.47
CA PRO A 485 -18.70 -9.61 -8.82
C PRO A 485 -18.61 -10.87 -7.96
N HIS A 486 -19.09 -10.78 -6.73
CA HIS A 486 -19.26 -11.87 -5.78
C HIS A 486 -20.69 -11.86 -5.25
N GLU A 487 -21.09 -12.94 -4.60
CA GLU A 487 -22.41 -13.02 -3.99
C GLU A 487 -22.43 -13.92 -2.76
N PHE A 488 -23.37 -13.66 -1.86
CA PHE A 488 -23.62 -14.49 -0.68
C PHE A 488 -25.11 -14.78 -0.46
N ALA A 489 -25.41 -15.86 0.25
CA ALA A 489 -26.75 -16.29 0.64
C ALA A 489 -26.72 -16.88 2.04
N ILE A 490 -27.86 -16.84 2.73
CA ILE A 490 -28.05 -17.42 4.05
C ILE A 490 -28.86 -18.69 3.91
N HIS A 491 -28.35 -19.77 4.51
CA HIS A 491 -29.07 -21.01 4.74
C HIS A 491 -29.30 -21.17 6.24
N ALA A 492 -30.50 -21.54 6.65
CA ALA A 492 -30.80 -21.84 8.05
C ALA A 492 -31.76 -23.02 8.14
N TRP A 493 -31.59 -23.90 9.12
CA TRP A 493 -32.43 -25.08 9.31
C TRP A 493 -32.57 -25.42 10.80
N PHE A 494 -33.55 -26.27 11.13
CA PHE A 494 -33.68 -26.82 12.47
C PHE A 494 -32.55 -27.83 12.72
N ASP A 495 -31.74 -27.59 13.74
CA ASP A 495 -30.64 -28.49 14.10
C ASP A 495 -31.15 -29.54 15.08
N ALA A 496 -31.65 -30.64 14.53
CA ALA A 496 -32.20 -31.73 15.32
C ALA A 496 -31.16 -32.30 16.28
N TRP A 497 -29.91 -32.48 15.83
CA TRP A 497 -28.88 -33.13 16.64
C TRP A 497 -28.42 -32.24 17.78
N GLN A 498 -28.21 -30.94 17.57
CA GLN A 498 -27.86 -30.05 18.66
C GLN A 498 -28.99 -29.87 19.66
N THR A 499 -30.24 -29.85 19.19
CA THR A 499 -31.40 -29.82 20.09
C THR A 499 -31.40 -31.05 20.99
N PHE A 500 -31.27 -32.25 20.39
CA PHE A 500 -31.10 -33.50 21.13
C PHE A 500 -29.92 -33.45 22.13
N ARG A 501 -28.76 -32.96 21.69
CA ARG A 501 -27.53 -32.90 22.50
C ARG A 501 -27.70 -31.97 23.70
N HIS A 502 -28.36 -30.83 23.50
CA HIS A 502 -28.69 -29.88 24.56
C HIS A 502 -29.64 -30.51 25.59
N ASP A 503 -30.73 -31.13 25.11
CA ASP A 503 -31.72 -31.77 25.98
C ASP A 503 -31.10 -32.92 26.78
N LEU A 504 -30.26 -33.75 26.14
CA LEU A 504 -29.52 -34.83 26.78
C LEU A 504 -28.61 -34.28 27.89
N GLU A 505 -27.89 -33.19 27.64
CA GLU A 505 -26.99 -32.57 28.62
C GLU A 505 -27.75 -31.99 29.83
N VAL A 506 -28.83 -31.24 29.59
CA VAL A 506 -29.67 -30.66 30.65
C VAL A 506 -30.28 -31.76 31.51
N LYS A 507 -30.83 -32.80 30.88
CA LYS A 507 -31.40 -33.95 31.58
C LYS A 507 -30.33 -34.74 32.36
N ARG A 508 -29.13 -34.91 31.79
CA ARG A 508 -27.98 -35.53 32.48
C ARG A 508 -27.62 -34.79 33.75
N GLN A 509 -27.55 -33.46 33.70
CA GLN A 509 -27.26 -32.62 34.88
C GLN A 509 -28.38 -32.67 35.92
N ALA A 510 -29.63 -32.82 35.48
CA ALA A 510 -30.79 -32.99 36.36
C ALA A 510 -30.89 -34.39 37.01
N GLY A 511 -30.06 -35.35 36.58
CA GLY A 511 -30.04 -36.70 37.13
C GLY A 511 -31.29 -37.54 36.80
N VAL A 512 -31.99 -37.20 35.70
CA VAL A 512 -33.14 -38.00 35.24
C VAL A 512 -32.69 -39.26 34.50
N ASP A 513 -33.60 -40.22 34.32
CA ASP A 513 -33.34 -41.42 33.52
C ASP A 513 -33.20 -41.05 32.04
N LEU A 514 -32.08 -41.43 31.40
CA LEU A 514 -31.71 -41.06 30.04
C LEU A 514 -31.84 -42.20 29.02
N ARG A 515 -32.46 -43.33 29.40
CA ARG A 515 -32.53 -44.51 28.52
C ARG A 515 -33.27 -44.21 27.20
N LEU A 516 -34.36 -43.46 27.27
CA LEU A 516 -35.17 -43.13 26.09
C LEU A 516 -34.44 -42.14 25.19
N GLU A 517 -33.84 -41.10 25.77
CA GLU A 517 -33.07 -40.08 25.06
C GLU A 517 -31.90 -40.72 24.31
N VAL A 518 -31.17 -41.65 24.95
CA VAL A 518 -30.12 -42.39 24.26
C VAL A 518 -30.68 -43.16 23.05
N GLU A 519 -31.83 -43.80 23.17
CA GLU A 519 -32.45 -44.50 22.05
C GLU A 519 -32.85 -43.56 20.90
N GLU A 520 -33.39 -42.38 21.21
CA GLU A 520 -33.66 -41.30 20.25
C GLU A 520 -32.39 -40.86 19.51
N GLY A 521 -31.30 -40.61 20.25
CA GLY A 521 -30.01 -40.27 19.67
C GLY A 521 -29.46 -41.38 18.75
N LEU A 522 -29.59 -42.65 19.14
CA LEU A 522 -29.18 -43.78 18.30
C LEU A 522 -30.01 -43.89 17.02
N LEU A 523 -31.30 -43.55 17.04
CA LEU A 523 -32.13 -43.49 15.82
C LEU A 523 -31.61 -42.41 14.86
N MET A 524 -31.28 -41.23 15.37
CA MET A 524 -30.70 -40.15 14.57
C MET A 524 -29.34 -40.54 13.97
N LEU A 525 -28.47 -41.19 14.74
CA LEU A 525 -27.19 -41.70 14.25
C LEU A 525 -27.35 -42.75 13.15
N ARG A 526 -28.34 -43.65 13.26
CA ARG A 526 -28.64 -44.63 12.21
C ARG A 526 -29.13 -43.96 10.93
N ALA A 527 -29.97 -42.94 11.04
CA ALA A 527 -30.45 -42.16 9.88
C ALA A 527 -29.28 -41.41 9.21
N ALA A 528 -28.44 -40.73 9.98
CA ALA A 528 -27.23 -40.06 9.48
C ALA A 528 -26.25 -41.05 8.85
N LEU A 529 -26.07 -42.24 9.43
CA LEU A 529 -25.22 -43.29 8.84
C LEU A 529 -25.76 -43.78 7.50
N ALA A 530 -27.08 -43.89 7.33
CA ALA A 530 -27.68 -44.22 6.04
C ALA A 530 -27.37 -43.15 5.00
N ARG A 531 -27.51 -41.87 5.35
CA ARG A 531 -27.14 -40.74 4.47
C ARG A 531 -25.64 -40.73 4.15
N ALA A 532 -24.78 -40.94 5.14
CA ALA A 532 -23.33 -41.00 4.97
C ALA A 532 -22.91 -42.11 4.00
N ARG A 533 -23.55 -43.29 4.06
CA ARG A 533 -23.30 -44.38 3.12
C ARG A 533 -23.70 -44.03 1.69
N ASN A 534 -24.86 -43.40 1.53
CA ASN A 534 -25.35 -42.98 0.21
C ASN A 534 -24.43 -41.91 -0.41
N ALA A 535 -23.89 -41.00 0.40
CA ALA A 535 -22.98 -39.95 -0.02
C ALA A 535 -21.50 -40.36 -0.07
N SER A 536 -21.16 -41.62 0.29
CA SER A 536 -19.77 -42.07 0.48
C SER A 536 -18.94 -41.16 1.40
N HIS A 537 -19.57 -40.62 2.45
CA HIS A 537 -18.98 -39.66 3.37
C HIS A 537 -17.97 -40.31 4.34
N PRO A 538 -16.78 -39.71 4.60
CA PRO A 538 -15.78 -40.26 5.52
C PRO A 538 -16.31 -40.53 6.94
N GLY A 539 -17.24 -39.69 7.41
CA GLY A 539 -17.89 -39.83 8.73
C GLY A 539 -18.69 -41.12 8.94
N ALA A 540 -18.94 -41.92 7.88
CA ALA A 540 -19.65 -43.19 8.01
C ALA A 540 -18.95 -44.20 8.93
N MET A 541 -17.61 -44.15 9.05
CA MET A 541 -16.87 -45.00 9.99
C MET A 541 -17.05 -44.53 11.43
N THR A 542 -16.94 -43.22 11.67
CA THR A 542 -17.15 -42.58 12.98
C THR A 542 -18.52 -42.95 13.55
N LEU A 543 -19.58 -42.79 12.75
CA LEU A 543 -20.95 -43.13 13.16
C LEU A 543 -21.13 -44.62 13.49
N ARG A 544 -20.52 -45.52 12.71
CA ARG A 544 -20.54 -46.97 13.00
C ARG A 544 -19.84 -47.31 14.30
N ASN A 545 -18.66 -46.74 14.54
CA ASN A 545 -17.88 -47.01 15.74
C ASN A 545 -18.65 -46.58 17.00
N ILE A 546 -19.35 -45.45 16.94
CA ILE A 546 -20.16 -44.96 18.05
C ILE A 546 -21.36 -45.88 18.25
N LEU A 547 -22.11 -46.22 17.20
CA LEU A 547 -23.23 -47.18 17.29
C LEU A 547 -22.81 -48.53 17.89
N GLN A 548 -21.60 -49.02 17.59
CA GLN A 548 -21.06 -50.26 18.17
C GLN A 548 -20.78 -50.18 19.68
N ARG A 549 -20.52 -48.98 20.24
CA ARG A 549 -20.37 -48.81 21.69
C ARG A 549 -21.67 -49.04 22.46
N PHE A 550 -22.81 -48.98 21.77
CA PHE A 550 -24.14 -49.20 22.33
C PHE A 550 -24.71 -50.58 22.01
N SER A 551 -24.07 -51.37 21.15
CA SER A 551 -24.55 -52.70 20.74
C SER A 551 -24.17 -53.85 21.69
N LYS A 552 -23.53 -53.55 22.85
CA LYS A 552 -23.03 -54.56 23.81
C LYS A 552 -23.90 -54.75 25.06
N SER A 553 -25.07 -54.13 25.15
CA SER A 553 -26.04 -54.43 26.22
C SER A 553 -26.80 -55.71 25.86
N ALA A 554 -26.73 -56.73 26.71
CA ALA A 554 -27.38 -58.02 26.48
C ALA A 554 -28.91 -57.86 26.34
N GLU A 555 -29.49 -58.62 25.41
CA GLU A 555 -30.92 -58.62 25.11
C GLU A 555 -31.75 -58.85 26.38
N GLY A 556 -32.52 -57.83 26.77
CA GLY A 556 -33.55 -57.93 27.82
C GLY A 556 -33.29 -57.18 29.12
N GLU A 557 -32.09 -56.64 29.37
CA GLU A 557 -31.82 -55.82 30.56
C GLU A 557 -31.78 -54.32 30.22
N THR A 558 -32.70 -53.54 30.79
CA THR A 558 -32.74 -52.07 30.69
C THR A 558 -31.69 -51.44 31.59
N VAL A 559 -30.41 -51.62 31.26
CA VAL A 559 -29.28 -51.01 31.99
C VAL A 559 -29.21 -49.51 31.67
N PRO A 560 -29.02 -48.62 32.66
CA PRO A 560 -28.79 -47.20 32.40
C PRO A 560 -27.55 -46.98 31.53
N PRO A 561 -27.53 -45.94 30.67
CA PRO A 561 -26.37 -45.64 29.85
C PRO A 561 -25.16 -45.26 30.72
N THR A 562 -23.97 -45.72 30.32
CA THR A 562 -22.72 -45.42 31.03
C THR A 562 -22.27 -43.96 30.79
N PRO A 563 -21.49 -43.36 31.71
CA PRO A 563 -20.92 -42.02 31.50
C PRO A 563 -20.11 -41.91 30.21
N GLU A 564 -19.39 -42.96 29.80
CA GLU A 564 -18.60 -43.00 28.57
C GLU A 564 -19.49 -42.99 27.32
N GLN A 565 -20.62 -43.69 27.37
CA GLN A 565 -21.63 -43.69 26.31
C GLN A 565 -22.26 -42.30 26.16
N LEU A 566 -22.66 -41.67 27.26
CA LEU A 566 -23.22 -40.31 27.24
C LEU A 566 -22.19 -39.31 26.71
N SER A 567 -20.94 -39.37 27.17
CA SER A 567 -19.86 -38.52 26.65
C SER A 567 -19.63 -38.72 25.15
N ALA A 568 -19.80 -39.94 24.62
CA ALA A 568 -19.67 -40.19 23.19
C ALA A 568 -20.80 -39.56 22.34
N LEU A 569 -22.02 -39.43 22.88
CA LEU A 569 -23.13 -38.74 22.19
C LEU A 569 -23.02 -37.21 22.26
N LEU A 570 -22.35 -36.70 23.30
CA LEU A 570 -22.11 -35.28 23.53
C LEU A 570 -20.84 -34.76 22.85
N ASP A 571 -20.03 -35.65 22.28
CA ASP A 571 -18.76 -35.37 21.63
C ASP A 571 -18.90 -34.33 20.49
N GLU A 572 -17.94 -33.40 20.42
CA GLU A 572 -17.96 -32.31 19.43
C GLU A 572 -17.65 -32.78 18.01
N ASP A 573 -16.74 -33.74 17.83
CA ASP A 573 -16.40 -34.28 16.51
C ASP A 573 -17.59 -35.06 15.92
N LEU A 574 -18.32 -35.78 16.78
CA LEU A 574 -19.59 -36.40 16.40
C LEU A 574 -20.61 -35.35 15.98
N ALA A 575 -20.76 -34.28 16.75
CA ALA A 575 -21.73 -33.24 16.45
C ALA A 575 -21.41 -32.50 15.14
N SER A 576 -20.13 -32.26 14.85
CA SER A 576 -19.69 -31.74 13.54
C SER A 576 -20.05 -32.71 12.40
N THR A 577 -19.74 -33.99 12.57
CA THR A 577 -20.09 -35.05 11.58
C THR A 577 -21.61 -35.12 11.35
N MET A 578 -22.41 -35.01 12.41
CA MET A 578 -23.87 -35.02 12.33
C MET A 578 -24.41 -33.79 11.60
N ARG A 579 -23.80 -32.62 11.80
CA ARG A 579 -24.16 -31.38 11.11
C ARG A 579 -23.84 -31.43 9.61
N GLU A 580 -22.72 -32.03 9.21
CA GLU A 580 -22.38 -32.25 7.80
C GLU A 580 -23.37 -33.20 7.10
N LEU A 581 -23.97 -34.13 7.86
CA LEU A 581 -24.91 -35.15 7.38
C LEU A 581 -26.37 -34.83 7.70
N ASP A 582 -26.67 -33.60 8.09
CA ASP A 582 -28.02 -33.16 8.41
C ASP A 582 -28.92 -33.20 7.16
N ASP A 583 -30.17 -33.62 7.31
CA ASP A 583 -31.18 -33.55 6.24
C ASP A 583 -31.87 -32.19 6.15
N ARG A 584 -31.45 -31.23 6.99
CA ARG A 584 -31.81 -29.82 7.02
C ARG A 584 -33.33 -29.59 7.04
N PRO A 585 -34.03 -30.02 8.11
CA PRO A 585 -35.47 -29.82 8.23
C PRO A 585 -35.84 -28.33 8.22
N PHE A 586 -36.92 -28.00 7.51
CA PHE A 586 -37.44 -26.64 7.34
C PHE A 586 -36.41 -25.63 6.76
N GLU A 587 -35.47 -26.10 5.93
CA GLU A 587 -34.39 -25.26 5.40
C GLU A 587 -34.95 -23.97 4.77
N TYR A 588 -34.55 -22.85 5.33
CA TYR A 588 -34.61 -21.54 4.72
C TYR A 588 -33.39 -21.36 3.81
N VAL A 589 -33.66 -20.85 2.61
CA VAL A 589 -32.64 -20.38 1.67
C VAL A 589 -33.02 -18.97 1.24
N SER A 590 -32.05 -18.04 1.26
CA SER A 590 -32.28 -16.68 0.76
C SER A 590 -32.95 -16.70 -0.62
N PRO A 591 -34.08 -15.98 -0.84
CA PRO A 591 -34.81 -16.03 -2.12
C PRO A 591 -34.00 -15.57 -3.33
N ALA A 592 -33.02 -14.69 -3.10
CA ALA A 592 -32.01 -14.26 -4.05
C ALA A 592 -30.68 -14.05 -3.30
N PRO A 593 -29.54 -14.27 -3.94
CA PRO A 593 -28.26 -13.97 -3.34
C PRO A 593 -28.03 -12.45 -3.25
N TYR A 594 -27.32 -12.02 -2.22
CA TYR A 594 -26.91 -10.63 -1.99
C TYR A 594 -25.65 -10.32 -2.79
N PRO A 595 -25.67 -9.30 -3.67
CA PRO A 595 -24.52 -8.96 -4.51
C PRO A 595 -23.42 -8.23 -3.72
N VAL A 596 -22.18 -8.51 -4.08
CA VAL A 596 -20.97 -7.86 -3.57
C VAL A 596 -20.07 -7.51 -4.74
N TRP A 597 -19.52 -6.29 -4.75
CA TRP A 597 -18.56 -5.83 -5.74
C TRP A 597 -17.19 -5.61 -5.09
N VAL A 598 -16.19 -6.35 -5.55
CA VAL A 598 -14.82 -6.27 -5.03
C VAL A 598 -13.98 -5.45 -6.00
N ASP A 599 -13.58 -4.24 -5.61
CA ASP A 599 -12.65 -3.41 -6.39
C ASP A 599 -11.20 -3.61 -5.90
N ARG A 600 -10.20 -3.28 -6.72
CA ARG A 600 -8.80 -3.18 -6.25
C ARG A 600 -8.64 -2.14 -5.12
N SER A 601 -7.63 -2.29 -4.26
CA SER A 601 -7.43 -1.46 -3.06
C SER A 601 -7.36 0.05 -3.33
N GLN A 602 -6.87 0.47 -4.49
CA GLN A 602 -6.83 1.89 -4.90
C GLN A 602 -8.22 2.53 -5.04
N ALA A 603 -9.28 1.71 -5.14
CA ALA A 603 -10.65 2.20 -5.05
C ALA A 603 -10.97 2.83 -3.69
N CYS A 604 -10.29 2.41 -2.62
CA CYS A 604 -10.45 2.91 -1.25
C CYS A 604 -9.30 3.80 -0.77
N HIS A 605 -8.09 3.58 -1.27
CA HIS A 605 -6.89 4.31 -0.85
C HIS A 605 -6.06 4.82 -2.03
N ALA A 606 -6.05 6.14 -2.21
CA ALA A 606 -5.21 6.81 -3.21
C ALA A 606 -5.10 8.30 -2.89
N SER A 607 -3.97 8.89 -3.28
CA SER A 607 -3.73 10.33 -3.25
C SER A 607 -3.61 10.84 -4.69
N TRP A 608 -4.49 11.76 -5.09
CA TRP A 608 -4.60 12.25 -6.47
C TRP A 608 -4.01 13.64 -6.64
N TYR A 609 -3.24 13.84 -7.71
CA TYR A 609 -2.69 15.14 -8.10
C TYR A 609 -3.17 15.49 -9.51
N GLU A 610 -3.96 16.55 -9.62
CA GLU A 610 -4.44 17.10 -10.89
C GLU A 610 -3.48 18.16 -11.41
N LEU A 611 -3.03 18.04 -12.65
CA LEU A 611 -2.24 19.08 -13.33
C LEU A 611 -2.64 19.23 -14.80
N PHE A 612 -2.35 20.40 -15.38
CA PHE A 612 -2.56 20.67 -16.79
C PHE A 612 -1.24 20.44 -17.56
N PRO A 613 -1.18 19.47 -18.50
CA PRO A 613 0.04 19.21 -19.27
C PRO A 613 0.57 20.44 -20.01
N ARG A 614 -0.34 21.25 -20.56
CA ARG A 614 0.00 22.46 -21.32
C ARG A 614 0.74 23.52 -20.52
N SER A 615 0.73 23.46 -19.20
CA SER A 615 1.40 24.46 -18.33
C SER A 615 2.73 23.97 -17.76
N GLN A 616 3.20 22.78 -18.15
CA GLN A 616 4.40 22.18 -17.56
C GLN A 616 5.70 22.58 -18.25
N SER A 617 5.66 23.38 -19.33
CA SER A 617 6.89 23.88 -19.96
C SER A 617 7.69 24.72 -18.98
N ALA A 618 9.02 24.54 -19.00
CA ALA A 618 9.95 25.38 -18.26
C ALA A 618 10.01 26.82 -18.79
N GLN A 619 9.59 27.06 -20.04
CA GLN A 619 9.58 28.38 -20.66
C GLN A 619 8.21 29.04 -20.50
N SER A 620 8.21 30.24 -19.89
CA SER A 620 6.99 31.03 -19.70
C SER A 620 6.31 31.33 -21.05
N GLY A 621 4.99 31.16 -21.10
CA GLY A 621 4.19 31.38 -22.31
C GLY A 621 4.28 30.29 -23.38
N GLN A 622 5.11 29.26 -23.20
CA GLN A 622 5.17 28.11 -24.10
C GLN A 622 4.19 27.02 -23.67
N HIS A 623 3.49 26.43 -24.64
CA HIS A 623 2.64 25.26 -24.41
C HIS A 623 3.50 24.03 -24.07
N GLY A 624 3.21 23.40 -22.94
CA GLY A 624 3.86 22.17 -22.49
C GLY A 624 3.41 20.93 -23.26
N THR A 625 4.23 19.89 -23.19
CA THR A 625 4.04 18.58 -23.82
C THR A 625 3.93 17.48 -22.76
N PHE A 626 3.64 16.25 -23.17
CA PHE A 626 3.73 15.11 -22.24
C PHE A 626 5.15 14.86 -21.72
N ASP A 627 6.20 15.18 -22.48
CA ASP A 627 7.58 15.01 -22.01
C ASP A 627 7.92 16.03 -20.89
N ASP A 628 7.32 17.22 -20.91
CA ASP A 628 7.43 18.18 -19.79
C ASP A 628 6.74 17.63 -18.52
N VAL A 629 5.60 16.95 -18.66
CA VAL A 629 4.94 16.26 -17.55
C VAL A 629 5.82 15.13 -17.00
N ILE A 630 6.51 14.38 -17.87
CA ILE A 630 7.45 13.34 -17.45
C ILE A 630 8.55 13.94 -16.57
N GLY A 631 9.07 15.13 -16.92
CA GLY A 631 10.02 15.87 -16.09
C GLY A 631 9.48 16.26 -14.69
N ARG A 632 8.17 16.40 -14.55
CA ARG A 632 7.48 16.74 -13.29
C ARG A 632 7.20 15.52 -12.39
N LEU A 633 7.14 14.30 -12.94
CA LEU A 633 6.77 13.09 -12.19
C LEU A 633 7.61 12.81 -10.93
N PRO A 634 8.95 13.00 -10.92
CA PRO A 634 9.75 12.74 -9.72
C PRO A 634 9.28 13.57 -8.52
N ASP A 635 8.88 14.82 -8.75
CA ASP A 635 8.42 15.72 -7.69
C ASP A 635 7.04 15.34 -7.14
N VAL A 636 6.10 15.03 -8.05
CA VAL A 636 4.75 14.57 -7.69
C VAL A 636 4.84 13.25 -6.91
N ARG A 637 5.77 12.38 -7.31
CA ARG A 637 6.05 11.13 -6.60
C ARG A 637 6.66 11.39 -5.22
N GLU A 638 7.58 12.34 -5.09
CA GLU A 638 8.20 12.74 -3.83
C GLU A 638 7.17 13.25 -2.82
N MET A 639 6.17 14.03 -3.27
CA MET A 639 5.02 14.43 -2.46
C MET A 639 4.11 13.25 -2.06
N GLY A 640 4.33 12.08 -2.64
CA GLY A 640 3.61 10.86 -2.28
C GLY A 640 2.24 10.75 -2.92
N PHE A 641 2.05 11.24 -4.14
CA PHE A 641 0.84 10.93 -4.91
C PHE A 641 0.93 9.55 -5.58
N ASP A 642 -0.24 8.96 -5.82
CA ASP A 642 -0.43 7.64 -6.44
C ASP A 642 -1.12 7.76 -7.80
N VAL A 643 -1.85 8.85 -8.05
CA VAL A 643 -2.61 9.08 -9.28
C VAL A 643 -2.31 10.48 -9.83
N LEU A 644 -1.90 10.53 -11.10
CA LEU A 644 -1.80 11.75 -11.89
C LEU A 644 -3.09 11.92 -12.70
N TYR A 645 -3.91 12.90 -12.32
CA TYR A 645 -5.16 13.21 -13.01
C TYR A 645 -4.94 14.33 -14.02
N LEU A 646 -5.32 14.08 -15.28
CA LEU A 646 -5.24 15.04 -16.37
C LEU A 646 -6.65 15.52 -16.77
N PRO A 647 -6.87 16.84 -16.91
CA PRO A 647 -7.99 17.38 -17.67
C PRO A 647 -8.02 16.80 -19.10
N PRO A 648 -9.09 17.04 -19.88
CA PRO A 648 -9.17 16.52 -21.25
C PRO A 648 -7.90 16.86 -22.07
N ILE A 649 -7.31 15.83 -22.68
CA ILE A 649 -6.05 15.91 -23.46
C ILE A 649 -6.30 15.96 -24.97
N HIS A 650 -7.55 16.24 -25.36
CA HIS A 650 -8.06 16.14 -26.72
C HIS A 650 -7.98 17.50 -27.45
N PRO A 651 -8.03 17.51 -28.80
CA PRO A 651 -8.04 18.75 -29.56
C PRO A 651 -9.13 19.73 -29.10
N ILE A 652 -8.81 21.02 -29.02
CA ILE A 652 -9.72 22.05 -28.50
C ILE A 652 -10.39 22.84 -29.64
N GLY A 653 -11.72 23.00 -29.56
CA GLY A 653 -12.51 23.75 -30.55
C GLY A 653 -12.07 25.22 -30.72
N GLN A 654 -12.30 25.78 -31.91
CA GLN A 654 -11.96 27.17 -32.22
C GLN A 654 -13.19 28.09 -32.21
N ARG A 655 -14.36 27.57 -32.61
CA ARG A 655 -15.61 28.33 -32.63
C ARG A 655 -16.14 28.55 -31.23
N ASN A 656 -16.48 29.80 -30.92
CA ASN A 656 -16.91 30.25 -29.59
C ASN A 656 -15.89 29.91 -28.49
N ARG A 657 -14.61 29.73 -28.85
CA ARG A 657 -13.55 29.45 -27.87
C ARG A 657 -13.54 30.56 -26.82
N LYS A 658 -13.47 30.15 -25.55
CA LYS A 658 -13.33 31.09 -24.44
C LYS A 658 -11.90 31.62 -24.33
N GLY A 659 -11.77 32.91 -24.10
CA GLY A 659 -10.49 33.57 -23.80
C GLY A 659 -10.16 33.54 -22.32
N ARG A 660 -9.04 34.19 -21.96
CA ARG A 660 -8.57 34.35 -20.57
C ARG A 660 -9.68 34.81 -19.62
N ASN A 661 -9.62 34.38 -18.36
CA ASN A 661 -10.62 34.70 -17.32
C ASN A 661 -12.08 34.43 -17.76
N ASN A 662 -12.32 33.35 -18.51
CA ASN A 662 -13.66 32.93 -18.96
C ASN A 662 -14.33 33.97 -19.88
N SER A 663 -13.53 34.77 -20.61
CA SER A 663 -14.01 35.71 -21.63
C SER A 663 -14.75 34.99 -22.75
N LEU A 664 -15.81 35.60 -23.27
CA LEU A 664 -16.53 35.10 -24.45
C LEU A 664 -15.77 35.32 -25.76
N ASP A 665 -14.83 36.27 -25.75
CA ASP A 665 -13.99 36.62 -26.88
C ASP A 665 -12.56 36.12 -26.62
N ALA A 666 -12.10 35.16 -27.42
CA ALA A 666 -10.73 34.65 -27.39
C ALA A 666 -9.82 35.50 -28.30
N ALA A 667 -8.68 35.93 -27.76
CA ALA A 667 -7.64 36.61 -28.52
C ALA A 667 -6.80 35.59 -29.34
N PRO A 668 -6.10 36.03 -30.40
CA PRO A 668 -5.11 35.18 -31.07
C PRO A 668 -4.08 34.66 -30.07
N GLY A 669 -3.93 33.33 -29.99
CA GLY A 669 -3.03 32.67 -29.05
C GLY A 669 -3.69 32.17 -27.76
N ASP A 670 -4.95 32.52 -27.49
CA ASP A 670 -5.68 31.94 -26.36
C ASP A 670 -5.90 30.44 -26.56
N VAL A 671 -5.51 29.66 -25.55
CA VAL A 671 -5.52 28.19 -25.58
C VAL A 671 -6.90 27.59 -25.39
N GLY A 672 -7.87 28.36 -24.87
CA GLY A 672 -9.24 27.90 -24.64
C GLY A 672 -9.38 26.87 -23.51
N SER A 673 -10.61 26.40 -23.32
CA SER A 673 -10.95 25.39 -22.33
C SER A 673 -10.66 23.98 -22.86
N PRO A 674 -9.91 23.13 -22.13
CA PRO A 674 -9.73 21.71 -22.51
C PRO A 674 -11.05 20.95 -22.60
N TYR A 675 -12.06 21.37 -21.85
CA TYR A 675 -13.40 20.78 -21.86
C TYR A 675 -14.20 21.08 -23.13
N ALA A 676 -13.73 21.98 -24.01
CA ALA A 676 -14.27 22.23 -25.34
C ALA A 676 -13.72 21.23 -26.37
N ILE A 677 -13.96 19.94 -26.11
CA ILE A 677 -13.39 18.81 -26.83
C ILE A 677 -13.87 18.77 -28.28
N GLY A 678 -12.93 18.71 -29.22
CA GLY A 678 -13.16 18.47 -30.63
C GLY A 678 -12.67 19.61 -31.52
N SER A 679 -11.92 19.25 -32.55
CA SER A 679 -11.56 20.14 -33.65
C SER A 679 -11.53 19.35 -34.97
N ALA A 680 -11.06 19.96 -36.05
CA ALA A 680 -10.79 19.23 -37.30
C ALA A 680 -9.75 18.10 -37.12
N GLU A 681 -8.92 18.16 -36.08
CA GLU A 681 -7.83 17.23 -35.81
C GLU A 681 -8.27 15.98 -35.03
N GLY A 682 -9.49 15.97 -34.45
CA GLY A 682 -10.02 14.80 -33.76
C GLY A 682 -11.03 15.10 -32.66
N GLY A 683 -11.45 14.04 -31.96
CA GLY A 683 -12.42 14.07 -30.86
C GLY A 683 -11.89 13.40 -29.59
N HIS A 684 -12.76 12.71 -28.85
CA HIS A 684 -12.42 12.04 -27.57
C HIS A 684 -11.41 10.89 -27.66
N ASP A 685 -11.07 10.42 -28.85
CA ASP A 685 -10.08 9.38 -29.14
C ASP A 685 -8.79 9.93 -29.78
N ALA A 686 -8.66 11.26 -29.82
CA ALA A 686 -7.48 11.96 -30.34
C ALA A 686 -6.74 12.73 -29.24
N ILE A 687 -5.49 13.08 -29.51
CA ILE A 687 -4.63 13.91 -28.65
C ILE A 687 -4.51 15.30 -29.28
N GLU A 688 -4.58 16.36 -28.45
CA GLU A 688 -4.24 17.73 -28.84
C GLU A 688 -2.81 17.76 -29.43
N PRO A 689 -2.61 18.16 -30.69
CA PRO A 689 -1.31 18.03 -31.35
C PRO A 689 -0.15 18.71 -30.62
N LEU A 690 -0.41 19.84 -29.94
CA LEU A 690 0.61 20.53 -29.15
C LEU A 690 1.11 19.73 -27.93
N LEU A 691 0.44 18.64 -27.54
CA LEU A 691 0.89 17.75 -26.46
C LEU A 691 1.88 16.67 -26.92
N GLY A 692 2.05 16.46 -28.23
CA GLY A 692 3.00 15.49 -28.78
C GLY A 692 2.40 14.15 -29.23
N GLY A 693 1.08 14.06 -29.38
CA GLY A 693 0.39 12.90 -29.96
C GLY A 693 0.32 11.66 -29.05
N LEU A 694 -0.14 10.54 -29.61
CA LEU A 694 -0.36 9.29 -28.87
C LEU A 694 0.94 8.67 -28.33
N ASP A 695 2.04 8.72 -29.10
CA ASP A 695 3.33 8.20 -28.65
C ASP A 695 3.86 8.96 -27.44
N GLY A 696 3.68 10.28 -27.39
CA GLY A 696 3.99 11.10 -26.23
C GLY A 696 3.17 10.70 -25.00
N PHE A 697 1.87 10.45 -25.20
CA PHE A 697 0.99 9.99 -24.13
C PHE A 697 1.42 8.61 -23.58
N LEU A 698 1.75 7.66 -24.45
CA LEU A 698 2.21 6.33 -24.04
C LEU A 698 3.53 6.38 -23.26
N ARG A 699 4.46 7.28 -23.64
CA ARG A 699 5.67 7.54 -22.83
C ARG A 699 5.32 8.05 -21.44
N LEU A 700 4.34 8.95 -21.31
CA LEU A 700 3.89 9.45 -20.02
C LEU A 700 3.27 8.34 -19.16
N VAL A 701 2.40 7.50 -19.74
CA VAL A 701 1.79 6.38 -19.02
C VAL A 701 2.86 5.39 -18.53
N GLU A 702 3.86 5.09 -19.35
CA GLU A 702 5.00 4.24 -18.97
C GLU A 702 5.82 4.87 -17.84
N ALA A 703 6.17 6.14 -17.97
CA ALA A 703 6.96 6.87 -16.97
C ALA A 703 6.21 6.98 -15.63
N ALA A 704 4.91 7.29 -15.65
CA ALA A 704 4.08 7.33 -14.45
C ALA A 704 4.10 5.97 -13.73
N ARG A 705 3.93 4.87 -14.47
CA ARG A 705 3.96 3.52 -13.90
C ARG A 705 5.32 3.15 -13.32
N ALA A 706 6.41 3.55 -13.98
CA ALA A 706 7.78 3.36 -13.47
C ALA A 706 8.00 4.11 -12.14
N HIS A 707 7.31 5.23 -11.93
CA HIS A 707 7.27 5.95 -10.65
C HIS A 707 6.23 5.41 -9.66
N GLY A 708 5.52 4.33 -9.98
CA GLY A 708 4.46 3.76 -9.14
C GLY A 708 3.19 4.60 -9.09
N MET A 709 2.93 5.41 -10.12
CA MET A 709 1.73 6.23 -10.27
C MET A 709 0.87 5.75 -11.45
N GLU A 710 -0.44 5.99 -11.34
CA GLU A 710 -1.40 5.75 -12.41
C GLU A 710 -1.84 7.05 -13.07
N VAL A 711 -2.11 7.01 -14.38
CA VAL A 711 -2.75 8.14 -15.07
C VAL A 711 -4.27 7.98 -15.00
N ALA A 712 -4.95 9.03 -14.54
CA ALA A 712 -6.40 9.18 -14.63
C ALA A 712 -6.76 10.23 -15.70
N LEU A 713 -7.70 9.90 -16.57
CA LEU A 713 -8.18 10.83 -17.60
C LEU A 713 -9.56 11.37 -17.26
N ASP A 714 -9.76 12.65 -17.56
CA ASP A 714 -11.10 13.22 -17.61
C ASP A 714 -11.93 12.58 -18.74
N PHE A 715 -13.17 12.21 -18.44
CA PHE A 715 -14.16 11.77 -19.41
C PHE A 715 -15.37 12.69 -19.40
N ALA A 716 -15.29 13.75 -20.21
CA ALA A 716 -16.37 14.72 -20.41
C ALA A 716 -17.21 14.40 -21.66
N ILE A 717 -18.47 13.99 -21.42
CA ILE A 717 -19.44 13.74 -22.50
C ILE A 717 -20.07 15.06 -22.95
N GLN A 718 -19.35 15.76 -23.82
CA GLN A 718 -19.73 17.00 -24.50
C GLN A 718 -18.80 17.23 -25.68
N CYS A 719 -19.19 18.13 -26.59
CA CYS A 719 -18.45 18.43 -27.80
C CYS A 719 -18.35 19.94 -28.00
N SER A 720 -17.25 20.44 -28.56
CA SER A 720 -17.20 21.77 -29.16
C SER A 720 -18.08 21.81 -30.43
N PRO A 721 -18.45 23.01 -30.93
CA PRO A 721 -19.13 23.15 -32.22
C PRO A 721 -18.32 22.65 -33.43
N ASP A 722 -17.02 22.39 -33.26
CA ASP A 722 -16.11 21.92 -34.32
C ASP A 722 -15.83 20.41 -34.22
N HIS A 723 -16.39 19.71 -33.22
CA HIS A 723 -16.16 18.28 -33.02
C HIS A 723 -16.63 17.44 -34.23
N PRO A 724 -15.85 16.44 -34.70
CA PRO A 724 -16.19 15.66 -35.90
C PRO A 724 -17.56 14.97 -35.86
N TRP A 725 -18.05 14.61 -34.67
CA TRP A 725 -19.39 14.03 -34.49
C TRP A 725 -20.52 14.97 -34.92
N LEU A 726 -20.36 16.30 -34.90
CA LEU A 726 -21.42 17.20 -35.38
C LEU A 726 -21.68 17.01 -36.87
N ALA A 727 -20.62 16.77 -37.66
CA ALA A 727 -20.73 16.49 -39.08
C ALA A 727 -21.11 15.02 -39.38
N ARG A 728 -20.51 14.07 -38.65
CA ARG A 728 -20.68 12.62 -38.90
C ARG A 728 -21.97 12.05 -38.31
N HIS A 729 -22.44 12.63 -37.21
CA HIS A 729 -23.56 12.15 -36.39
C HIS A 729 -24.42 13.33 -35.92
N ALA A 730 -24.85 14.18 -36.85
CA ALA A 730 -25.69 15.34 -36.54
C ALA A 730 -26.94 14.96 -35.73
N ASP A 731 -27.45 13.75 -35.94
CA ASP A 731 -28.57 13.24 -35.18
C ASP A 731 -28.26 13.15 -33.68
N TRP A 732 -27.04 12.88 -33.23
CA TRP A 732 -26.68 12.80 -31.80
C TRP A 732 -26.87 14.09 -31.00
N PHE A 733 -27.20 15.22 -31.63
CA PHE A 733 -27.34 16.52 -30.98
C PHE A 733 -28.77 17.06 -31.07
N SER A 734 -29.10 17.99 -30.17
CA SER A 734 -30.38 18.70 -30.17
C SER A 734 -30.25 20.01 -30.94
N TRP A 735 -30.93 20.08 -32.09
CA TRP A 735 -30.97 21.26 -32.94
C TRP A 735 -32.22 22.09 -32.64
N ARG A 736 -32.07 23.41 -32.60
CA ARG A 736 -33.18 24.36 -32.50
C ARG A 736 -33.90 24.44 -33.86
N PRO A 737 -35.16 24.91 -33.90
CA PRO A 737 -35.92 25.02 -35.15
C PRO A 737 -35.26 25.88 -36.24
N ASP A 738 -34.41 26.83 -35.84
CA ASP A 738 -33.62 27.70 -36.73
C ASP A 738 -32.31 27.04 -37.23
N GLY A 739 -32.07 25.78 -36.88
CA GLY A 739 -30.84 25.05 -37.22
C GLY A 739 -29.63 25.36 -36.33
N THR A 740 -29.79 26.18 -35.28
CA THR A 740 -28.70 26.45 -34.33
C THR A 740 -28.63 25.38 -33.24
N LEU A 741 -27.44 25.18 -32.64
CA LEU A 741 -27.28 24.27 -31.50
C LEU A 741 -27.59 25.00 -30.19
N ARG A 742 -28.15 24.27 -29.23
CA ARG A 742 -28.27 24.77 -27.85
C ARG A 742 -26.96 24.46 -27.11
N TYR A 743 -26.27 25.50 -26.67
CA TYR A 743 -25.05 25.36 -25.86
C TYR A 743 -25.36 24.68 -24.52
N ALA A 744 -24.34 24.08 -23.90
CA ALA A 744 -24.50 23.47 -22.58
C ALA A 744 -24.63 24.53 -21.48
N GLU A 745 -25.43 24.22 -20.46
CA GLU A 745 -25.62 25.06 -19.28
C GLU A 745 -25.69 24.16 -18.03
N ASN A 746 -25.09 24.63 -16.93
CA ASN A 746 -25.31 24.10 -15.59
C ASN A 746 -25.67 25.29 -14.68
N PRO A 747 -26.94 25.71 -14.64
CA PRO A 747 -27.33 27.00 -14.08
C PRO A 747 -26.74 27.27 -12.69
N PRO A 748 -26.12 28.45 -12.46
CA PRO A 748 -26.08 29.62 -13.34
C PRO A 748 -24.97 29.62 -14.42
N LYS A 749 -24.09 28.60 -14.47
CA LYS A 749 -22.96 28.54 -15.42
C LYS A 749 -23.46 28.29 -16.86
N LYS A 750 -22.90 29.05 -17.81
CA LYS A 750 -23.13 28.92 -19.26
C LYS A 750 -21.84 28.56 -19.98
N TYR A 751 -21.94 27.64 -20.94
CA TYR A 751 -20.81 27.11 -21.68
C TYR A 751 -21.06 27.22 -23.19
N GLN A 752 -20.84 28.42 -23.73
CA GLN A 752 -21.07 28.77 -25.14
C GLN A 752 -20.12 28.06 -26.12
N ASP A 753 -19.01 27.55 -25.60
CA ASP A 753 -17.94 26.82 -26.27
C ASP A 753 -18.24 25.32 -26.43
N ILE A 754 -19.34 24.81 -25.85
CA ILE A 754 -19.72 23.39 -25.91
C ILE A 754 -21.21 23.14 -26.13
N VAL A 755 -21.50 21.96 -26.67
CA VAL A 755 -22.83 21.41 -26.90
C VAL A 755 -22.91 20.00 -26.33
N ASN A 756 -24.08 19.64 -25.79
CA ASN A 756 -24.32 18.32 -25.22
C ASN A 756 -24.89 17.35 -26.25
N VAL A 757 -24.48 16.08 -26.14
CA VAL A 757 -25.15 14.98 -26.86
C VAL A 757 -26.55 14.74 -26.30
N ALA A 758 -27.49 14.43 -27.18
CA ALA A 758 -28.88 14.13 -26.87
C ALA A 758 -29.07 12.63 -26.66
N PHE A 759 -29.00 12.20 -25.39
CA PHE A 759 -29.27 10.81 -24.98
C PHE A 759 -30.71 10.37 -25.25
N TYR A 760 -31.65 11.31 -25.20
CA TYR A 760 -33.07 11.12 -25.47
C TYR A 760 -33.53 12.21 -26.45
N GLY A 761 -34.08 11.81 -27.59
CA GLY A 761 -34.65 12.71 -28.61
C GLY A 761 -36.05 12.26 -29.01
N ALA A 762 -36.75 13.07 -29.81
CA ALA A 762 -38.04 12.70 -30.39
C ALA A 762 -37.91 11.38 -31.17
N ALA A 763 -38.82 10.44 -30.92
CA ALA A 763 -38.66 9.04 -31.26
C ALA A 763 -38.41 8.76 -32.76
N ALA A 764 -37.31 8.07 -33.07
CA ALA A 764 -37.29 6.85 -33.89
C ALA A 764 -35.92 6.17 -33.82
N ARG A 765 -35.93 4.89 -33.40
CA ARG A 765 -34.85 3.88 -33.38
C ARG A 765 -33.92 3.86 -32.14
N ARG A 766 -34.22 2.90 -31.25
CA ARG A 766 -33.30 2.29 -30.26
C ARG A 766 -31.86 2.11 -30.76
N ALA A 767 -31.70 1.82 -32.06
CA ALA A 767 -30.40 1.68 -32.73
C ALA A 767 -29.51 2.93 -32.58
N ARG A 768 -30.06 4.14 -32.70
CA ARG A 768 -29.31 5.39 -32.51
C ARG A 768 -28.78 5.55 -31.09
N LYS A 769 -29.65 5.32 -30.10
CA LYS A 769 -29.28 5.38 -28.67
C LYS A 769 -28.13 4.42 -28.35
N LEU A 770 -28.23 3.19 -28.85
CA LEU A 770 -27.19 2.18 -28.67
C LEU A 770 -25.90 2.54 -29.41
N ALA A 771 -25.96 3.20 -30.58
CA ALA A 771 -24.79 3.65 -31.32
C ALA A 771 -23.99 4.71 -30.53
N LEU A 772 -24.66 5.73 -29.98
CA LEU A 772 -24.01 6.73 -29.11
C LEU A 772 -23.42 6.06 -27.85
N TRP A 773 -24.19 5.18 -27.19
CA TRP A 773 -23.72 4.48 -25.99
C TRP A 773 -22.47 3.64 -26.27
N ARG A 774 -22.47 2.89 -27.37
CA ARG A 774 -21.30 2.11 -27.82
C ARG A 774 -20.13 3.00 -28.17
N ALA A 775 -20.31 4.10 -28.90
CA ALA A 775 -19.22 5.03 -29.21
C ALA A 775 -18.56 5.57 -27.94
N LEU A 776 -19.35 5.97 -26.94
CA LEU A 776 -18.84 6.45 -25.65
C LEU A 776 -18.12 5.35 -24.85
N ARG A 777 -18.65 4.13 -24.84
CA ARG A 777 -17.97 2.96 -24.25
C ARG A 777 -16.66 2.67 -24.97
N ASP A 778 -16.66 2.72 -26.30
CA ASP A 778 -15.50 2.38 -27.13
C ASP A 778 -14.38 3.42 -26.97
N VAL A 779 -14.71 4.69 -26.70
CA VAL A 779 -13.73 5.72 -26.26
C VAL A 779 -13.07 5.33 -24.94
N VAL A 780 -13.86 4.92 -23.93
CA VAL A 780 -13.30 4.47 -22.64
C VAL A 780 -12.40 3.25 -22.85
N LEU A 781 -12.89 2.24 -23.58
CA LEU A 781 -12.12 1.05 -23.90
C LEU A 781 -10.87 1.38 -24.69
N PHE A 782 -10.90 2.32 -25.64
CA PHE A 782 -9.71 2.76 -26.37
C PHE A 782 -8.60 3.21 -25.40
N TRP A 783 -8.90 4.07 -24.45
CA TRP A 783 -7.91 4.52 -23.45
C TRP A 783 -7.50 3.40 -22.48
N VAL A 784 -8.41 2.48 -22.15
CA VAL A 784 -8.06 1.27 -21.38
C VAL A 784 -7.04 0.41 -22.13
N HIS A 785 -7.18 0.21 -23.44
CA HIS A 785 -6.18 -0.52 -24.22
C HIS A 785 -4.82 0.20 -24.28
N HIS A 786 -4.79 1.52 -24.06
CA HIS A 786 -3.57 2.33 -23.96
C HIS A 786 -3.05 2.53 -22.51
N GLY A 787 -3.50 1.68 -21.58
CA GLY A 787 -2.94 1.60 -20.23
C GLY A 787 -3.61 2.50 -19.18
N VAL A 788 -4.64 3.27 -19.53
CA VAL A 788 -5.44 4.03 -18.57
C VAL A 788 -6.35 3.08 -17.79
N ARG A 789 -6.41 3.20 -16.47
CA ARG A 789 -7.28 2.36 -15.62
C ARG A 789 -8.23 3.17 -14.74
N THR A 790 -8.20 4.49 -14.87
CA THR A 790 -8.92 5.39 -14.00
C THR A 790 -9.50 6.54 -14.81
N PHE A 791 -10.79 6.80 -14.62
CA PHE A 791 -11.51 7.87 -15.32
C PHE A 791 -12.23 8.77 -14.31
N ARG A 792 -11.91 10.07 -14.34
CA ARG A 792 -12.72 11.09 -13.67
C ARG A 792 -13.82 11.50 -14.63
N VAL A 793 -15.06 11.17 -14.30
CA VAL A 793 -16.21 11.43 -15.18
C VAL A 793 -16.81 12.78 -14.83
N ASP A 794 -16.84 13.68 -15.81
CA ASP A 794 -17.35 15.04 -15.67
C ASP A 794 -18.88 15.08 -15.60
N ASN A 795 -19.42 15.73 -14.55
CA ASN A 795 -20.83 16.01 -14.37
C ASN A 795 -21.78 14.83 -14.73
N PRO A 796 -21.58 13.60 -14.22
CA PRO A 796 -22.34 12.43 -14.64
C PRO A 796 -23.82 12.54 -14.28
N HIS A 797 -24.18 13.36 -13.29
CA HIS A 797 -25.55 13.66 -12.88
C HIS A 797 -26.39 14.38 -13.96
N THR A 798 -25.75 14.93 -15.00
CA THR A 798 -26.42 15.54 -16.16
C THR A 798 -26.73 14.52 -17.27
N LYS A 799 -26.21 13.29 -17.15
CA LYS A 799 -26.39 12.19 -18.11
C LYS A 799 -27.27 11.09 -17.49
N PRO A 800 -27.93 10.23 -18.27
CA PRO A 800 -28.93 9.32 -17.72
C PRO A 800 -28.35 8.18 -16.87
N LEU A 801 -28.98 7.88 -15.73
CA LEU A 801 -28.57 6.75 -14.87
C LEU A 801 -28.47 5.39 -15.60
N PRO A 802 -29.43 4.99 -16.46
CA PRO A 802 -29.33 3.71 -17.17
C PRO A 802 -28.14 3.63 -18.14
N PHE A 803 -27.67 4.77 -18.65
CA PHE A 803 -26.48 4.82 -19.50
C PHE A 803 -25.24 4.49 -18.68
N TRP A 804 -25.07 5.14 -17.53
CA TRP A 804 -23.92 4.88 -16.66
C TRP A 804 -23.90 3.45 -16.14
N GLN A 805 -25.04 2.95 -15.67
CA GLN A 805 -25.15 1.56 -15.21
C GLN A 805 -24.74 0.58 -16.31
N TRP A 806 -25.16 0.82 -17.56
CA TRP A 806 -24.79 -0.02 -18.70
C TRP A 806 -23.31 0.13 -19.09
N LEU A 807 -22.80 1.36 -19.23
CA LEU A 807 -21.41 1.60 -19.66
C LEU A 807 -20.42 1.03 -18.66
N ILE A 808 -20.65 1.23 -17.36
CA ILE A 808 -19.77 0.74 -16.30
C ILE A 808 -19.78 -0.79 -16.30
N ALA A 809 -20.96 -1.42 -16.37
CA ALA A 809 -21.07 -2.87 -16.44
C ALA A 809 -20.35 -3.46 -17.67
N GLU A 810 -20.45 -2.83 -18.86
CA GLU A 810 -19.77 -3.30 -20.07
C GLU A 810 -18.25 -3.16 -20.00
N VAL A 811 -17.76 -2.08 -19.39
CA VAL A 811 -16.31 -1.89 -19.18
C VAL A 811 -15.81 -2.87 -18.14
N HIS A 812 -16.50 -2.98 -17.00
CA HIS A 812 -16.11 -3.90 -15.93
C HIS A 812 -16.23 -5.38 -16.30
N GLY A 813 -17.13 -5.75 -17.21
CA GLY A 813 -17.20 -7.11 -17.75
C GLY A 813 -15.93 -7.53 -18.51
N GLN A 814 -15.14 -6.58 -19.00
CA GLN A 814 -13.86 -6.81 -19.70
C GLN A 814 -12.65 -6.44 -18.82
N HIS A 815 -12.77 -5.37 -18.04
CA HIS A 815 -11.73 -4.76 -17.21
C HIS A 815 -12.32 -4.33 -15.86
N PRO A 816 -12.60 -5.28 -14.95
CA PRO A 816 -13.23 -5.00 -13.65
C PRO A 816 -12.32 -4.22 -12.69
N ASP A 817 -11.04 -4.03 -13.05
CA ASP A 817 -10.07 -3.20 -12.33
C ASP A 817 -10.20 -1.70 -12.62
N VAL A 818 -11.01 -1.30 -13.61
CA VAL A 818 -11.20 0.12 -13.98
C VAL A 818 -11.95 0.90 -12.90
N ILE A 819 -11.42 2.06 -12.51
CA ILE A 819 -12.01 2.96 -11.52
C ILE A 819 -12.74 4.09 -12.24
N PHE A 820 -13.99 4.35 -11.84
CA PHE A 820 -14.75 5.53 -12.24
C PHE A 820 -14.99 6.46 -11.03
N LEU A 821 -14.48 7.69 -11.12
CA LEU A 821 -14.74 8.76 -10.16
C LEU A 821 -15.88 9.65 -10.67
N SER A 822 -16.96 9.74 -9.92
CA SER A 822 -18.11 10.60 -10.24
C SER A 822 -17.89 12.02 -9.74
N GLU A 823 -17.68 12.99 -10.64
CA GLU A 823 -17.73 14.41 -10.30
C GLU A 823 -19.17 14.93 -10.27
N ALA A 824 -19.89 14.63 -9.18
CA ALA A 824 -21.29 14.99 -9.05
C ALA A 824 -21.54 15.91 -7.85
N PHE A 825 -21.32 17.22 -8.03
CA PHE A 825 -21.76 18.24 -7.08
C PHE A 825 -23.25 18.55 -7.27
N THR A 826 -24.11 17.64 -6.81
CA THR A 826 -25.57 17.71 -6.95
C THR A 826 -26.26 17.40 -5.62
N ARG A 827 -27.56 17.07 -5.57
CA ARG A 827 -28.24 16.68 -4.32
C ARG A 827 -27.82 15.27 -3.84
N PRO A 828 -27.84 14.97 -2.53
CA PRO A 828 -27.28 13.73 -1.97
C PRO A 828 -27.86 12.45 -2.59
N LYS A 829 -29.18 12.39 -2.79
CA LYS A 829 -29.87 11.22 -3.37
C LYS A 829 -29.34 10.84 -4.76
N MET A 830 -28.97 11.84 -5.58
CA MET A 830 -28.41 11.57 -6.90
C MET A 830 -26.96 11.08 -6.80
N MET A 831 -26.15 11.69 -5.92
CA MET A 831 -24.78 11.24 -5.65
C MET A 831 -24.74 9.77 -5.18
N TYR A 832 -25.57 9.43 -4.20
CA TYR A 832 -25.68 8.06 -3.71
C TYR A 832 -26.22 7.10 -4.77
N ARG A 833 -27.16 7.55 -5.61
CA ARG A 833 -27.64 6.70 -6.71
C ARG A 833 -26.55 6.40 -7.73
N LEU A 834 -25.70 7.37 -8.08
CA LEU A 834 -24.56 7.17 -9.00
C LEU A 834 -23.58 6.13 -8.43
N ALA A 835 -23.25 6.23 -7.14
CA ALA A 835 -22.41 5.25 -6.48
C ALA A 835 -23.02 3.84 -6.50
N LYS A 836 -24.33 3.70 -6.20
CA LYS A 836 -25.05 2.41 -6.22
C LYS A 836 -25.05 1.72 -7.59
N ILE A 837 -25.13 2.48 -8.68
CA ILE A 837 -25.23 1.90 -10.04
C ILE A 837 -23.87 1.55 -10.67
N GLY A 838 -22.75 1.81 -9.99
CA GLY A 838 -21.44 1.32 -10.42
C GLY A 838 -20.27 2.28 -10.25
N PHE A 839 -20.48 3.58 -10.00
CA PHE A 839 -19.34 4.50 -9.81
C PHE A 839 -18.49 4.09 -8.61
N THR A 840 -17.21 3.84 -8.84
CA THR A 840 -16.27 3.33 -7.83
C THR A 840 -16.02 4.34 -6.71
N GLN A 841 -15.90 5.62 -7.07
CA GLN A 841 -15.57 6.73 -6.19
C GLN A 841 -16.48 7.94 -6.47
N SER A 842 -16.61 8.84 -5.51
CA SER A 842 -17.45 10.03 -5.63
C SER A 842 -16.76 11.27 -5.08
N TYR A 843 -16.79 12.38 -5.83
CA TYR A 843 -16.60 13.69 -5.24
C TYR A 843 -17.65 13.96 -4.16
N THR A 844 -17.36 14.93 -3.29
CA THR A 844 -18.06 15.12 -2.02
C THR A 844 -18.38 16.59 -1.77
N TYR A 845 -19.12 16.89 -0.69
CA TYR A 845 -19.33 18.26 -0.25
C TYR A 845 -18.20 18.81 0.63
N PHE A 846 -17.07 18.12 0.71
CA PHE A 846 -15.98 18.42 1.65
C PHE A 846 -15.57 19.90 1.62
N THR A 847 -15.39 20.49 0.44
CA THR A 847 -15.00 21.91 0.24
C THR A 847 -15.98 22.92 0.85
N TRP A 848 -17.24 22.54 1.07
CA TRP A 848 -18.29 23.37 1.68
C TRP A 848 -18.66 22.91 3.10
N ARG A 849 -17.79 22.17 3.77
CA ARG A 849 -17.89 21.84 5.21
C ARG A 849 -16.67 22.45 5.88
N ASN A 850 -16.87 23.47 6.71
CA ASN A 850 -15.76 24.24 7.30
C ASN A 850 -15.85 24.29 8.82
N ASP A 851 -17.06 24.40 9.36
CA ASP A 851 -17.24 24.43 10.81
C ASP A 851 -17.21 23.01 11.40
N LYS A 852 -16.88 22.91 12.68
CA LYS A 852 -16.72 21.62 13.38
C LYS A 852 -17.96 20.74 13.25
N ALA A 853 -19.15 21.28 13.55
CA ALA A 853 -20.40 20.52 13.48
C ALA A 853 -20.72 20.03 12.05
N GLU A 854 -20.39 20.83 11.03
CA GLU A 854 -20.57 20.44 9.63
C GLU A 854 -19.64 19.29 9.24
N LEU A 855 -18.38 19.36 9.68
CA LEU A 855 -17.37 18.33 9.42
C LEU A 855 -17.68 17.04 10.17
N GLU A 856 -18.04 17.11 11.46
CA GLU A 856 -18.44 15.96 12.28
C GLU A 856 -19.61 15.22 11.65
N ALA A 857 -20.71 15.94 11.37
CA ALA A 857 -21.89 15.34 10.76
C ALA A 857 -21.60 14.71 9.40
N TYR A 858 -20.78 15.36 8.57
CA TYR A 858 -20.48 14.83 7.24
C TYR A 858 -19.52 13.64 7.29
N LEU A 859 -18.50 13.66 8.15
CA LEU A 859 -17.59 12.53 8.36
C LEU A 859 -18.36 11.32 8.90
N GLU A 860 -19.26 11.51 9.87
CA GLU A 860 -20.11 10.43 10.38
C GLU A 860 -21.04 9.86 9.29
N GLU A 861 -21.72 10.72 8.51
CA GLU A 861 -22.62 10.30 7.43
C GLU A 861 -21.91 9.39 6.42
N VAL A 862 -20.73 9.79 5.93
CA VAL A 862 -20.03 9.02 4.90
C VAL A 862 -19.31 7.79 5.45
N SER A 863 -19.01 7.76 6.75
CA SER A 863 -18.24 6.68 7.40
C SER A 863 -19.09 5.57 8.00
N THR A 864 -20.42 5.73 8.01
CA THR A 864 -21.36 4.77 8.61
C THR A 864 -22.30 4.14 7.56
N PRO A 865 -22.70 2.87 7.74
CA PRO A 865 -23.77 2.28 6.94
C PRO A 865 -25.08 3.06 7.09
N PRO A 866 -25.89 3.20 6.02
CA PRO A 866 -25.74 2.48 4.75
C PRO A 866 -24.78 3.15 3.75
N ALA A 867 -24.39 4.42 3.92
CA ALA A 867 -23.59 5.14 2.92
C ALA A 867 -22.22 4.47 2.72
N ALA A 868 -21.54 4.11 3.81
CA ALA A 868 -20.22 3.48 3.76
C ALA A 868 -20.18 2.15 2.99
N ASP A 869 -21.32 1.47 2.81
CA ASP A 869 -21.42 0.18 2.11
C ASP A 869 -21.32 0.29 0.58
N PHE A 870 -21.49 1.49 0.02
CA PHE A 870 -21.44 1.67 -1.44
C PHE A 870 -20.81 2.99 -1.90
N PHE A 871 -20.71 3.99 -1.02
CA PHE A 871 -20.20 5.33 -1.32
C PHE A 871 -18.77 5.48 -0.81
N ARG A 872 -17.82 5.74 -1.72
CA ARG A 872 -16.42 6.02 -1.36
C ARG A 872 -16.13 7.52 -1.52
N PRO A 873 -16.03 8.29 -0.42
CA PRO A 873 -15.88 9.74 -0.47
C PRO A 873 -14.47 10.15 -0.87
N HIS A 874 -14.34 10.89 -1.97
CA HIS A 874 -13.07 11.46 -2.44
C HIS A 874 -12.98 12.93 -2.02
N PHE A 875 -12.03 13.24 -1.14
CA PHE A 875 -11.84 14.57 -0.55
C PHE A 875 -10.80 15.38 -1.36
N PHE A 876 -11.24 15.97 -2.47
CA PHE A 876 -10.46 17.00 -3.15
C PHE A 876 -10.47 18.30 -2.33
N VAL A 877 -9.29 18.86 -2.04
CA VAL A 877 -9.15 20.10 -1.26
C VAL A 877 -9.45 21.36 -2.09
N ASN A 878 -9.21 21.28 -3.39
CA ASN A 878 -9.54 22.27 -4.41
C ASN A 878 -9.75 21.55 -5.76
N THR A 879 -10.33 22.25 -6.73
CA THR A 879 -10.40 21.83 -8.14
C THR A 879 -10.24 23.06 -9.03
N PRO A 880 -10.00 22.93 -10.35
CA PRO A 880 -9.92 24.09 -11.24
C PRO A 880 -11.19 24.97 -11.25
N ASP A 881 -12.33 24.42 -10.80
CA ASP A 881 -13.62 25.09 -10.68
C ASP A 881 -13.94 25.58 -9.27
N ILE A 882 -13.21 25.11 -8.25
CA ILE A 882 -13.49 25.35 -6.84
C ILE A 882 -12.18 25.75 -6.15
N ASN A 883 -11.99 27.06 -6.01
CA ASN A 883 -11.15 27.75 -5.04
C ASN A 883 -12.04 28.09 -3.83
N PRO A 884 -12.12 27.21 -2.80
CA PRO A 884 -13.07 27.35 -1.70
C PRO A 884 -12.91 28.70 -0.98
N TYR A 885 -14.02 29.34 -0.61
CA TYR A 885 -13.98 30.64 0.09
C TYR A 885 -13.08 30.63 1.33
N PHE A 886 -13.04 29.51 2.06
CA PHE A 886 -12.15 29.36 3.22
C PHE A 886 -10.68 29.58 2.86
N LEU A 887 -10.20 29.11 1.70
CA LEU A 887 -8.80 29.25 1.28
C LEU A 887 -8.45 30.66 0.80
N GLN A 888 -9.44 31.43 0.31
CA GLN A 888 -9.23 32.76 -0.27
C GLN A 888 -8.65 33.77 0.73
N SER A 889 -8.93 33.60 2.03
CA SER A 889 -8.54 34.56 3.09
C SER A 889 -7.74 33.97 4.25
N SER A 890 -7.57 32.64 4.32
CA SER A 890 -6.93 31.96 5.45
C SER A 890 -5.40 31.89 5.38
N GLY A 891 -4.81 32.23 4.23
CA GLY A 891 -3.37 32.10 4.00
C GLY A 891 -2.85 30.67 4.14
N ARG A 892 -1.53 30.50 4.23
CA ARG A 892 -0.87 29.19 4.36
C ARG A 892 -1.50 28.26 5.44
N PRO A 893 -1.85 28.74 6.65
CA PRO A 893 -2.50 27.90 7.66
C PRO A 893 -3.79 27.23 7.18
N GLY A 894 -4.62 27.91 6.40
CA GLY A 894 -5.85 27.32 5.87
C GLY A 894 -5.60 26.15 4.93
N PHE A 895 -4.58 26.23 4.08
CA PHE A 895 -4.19 25.13 3.20
C PHE A 895 -3.70 23.91 4.01
N LEU A 896 -2.93 24.12 5.07
CA LEU A 896 -2.51 23.06 5.99
C LEU A 896 -3.70 22.37 6.67
N ILE A 897 -4.68 23.14 7.15
CA ILE A 897 -5.91 22.63 7.76
C ILE A 897 -6.67 21.75 6.76
N ARG A 898 -6.91 22.24 5.53
CA ARG A 898 -7.65 21.49 4.52
C ARG A 898 -6.93 20.23 4.06
N ALA A 899 -5.60 20.29 3.92
CA ALA A 899 -4.79 19.11 3.62
C ALA A 899 -4.92 18.04 4.72
N ALA A 900 -4.78 18.42 5.99
CA ALA A 900 -4.90 17.48 7.11
C ALA A 900 -6.31 16.87 7.23
N LEU A 901 -7.36 17.69 7.10
CA LEU A 901 -8.75 17.20 7.12
C LEU A 901 -9.02 16.18 6.00
N ALA A 902 -8.55 16.46 4.78
CA ALA A 902 -8.75 15.57 3.65
C ALA A 902 -7.93 14.27 3.80
N ALA A 903 -6.64 14.41 4.11
CA ALA A 903 -5.68 13.33 4.23
C ALA A 903 -5.98 12.38 5.39
N LEU A 904 -6.57 12.85 6.49
CA LEU A 904 -6.83 12.03 7.67
C LEU A 904 -8.29 11.55 7.76
N GLY A 905 -9.23 12.28 7.13
CA GLY A 905 -10.66 11.98 7.18
C GLY A 905 -11.12 10.90 6.18
N SER A 906 -10.46 10.78 5.02
CA SER A 906 -10.82 9.79 3.99
C SER A 906 -9.62 9.02 3.48
N GLY A 907 -9.83 7.75 3.10
CA GLY A 907 -8.84 6.97 2.35
C GLY A 907 -8.53 7.56 0.97
N LEU A 908 -9.42 8.37 0.40
CA LEU A 908 -9.26 9.03 -0.89
C LEU A 908 -9.20 10.54 -0.73
N TRP A 909 -8.12 11.15 -1.19
CA TRP A 909 -7.99 12.60 -1.24
C TRP A 909 -7.24 13.04 -2.48
N GLY A 910 -7.39 14.32 -2.83
CA GLY A 910 -6.66 14.88 -3.97
C GLY A 910 -6.55 16.38 -3.91
N MET A 911 -5.70 16.92 -4.79
CA MET A 911 -5.55 18.36 -5.00
C MET A 911 -5.28 18.68 -6.46
N TYR A 912 -5.60 19.91 -6.82
CA TYR A 912 -5.24 20.52 -8.08
C TYR A 912 -4.00 21.42 -7.91
N SER A 913 -3.05 21.26 -8.84
CA SER A 913 -1.74 21.93 -8.85
C SER A 913 -1.87 23.44 -8.63
N GLY A 914 -1.06 23.97 -7.72
CA GLY A 914 -1.16 25.33 -7.20
C GLY A 914 -1.62 25.36 -5.74
N PHE A 915 -2.31 24.31 -5.27
CA PHE A 915 -2.64 24.15 -3.85
C PHE A 915 -1.39 24.11 -2.96
N GLU A 916 -0.34 23.40 -3.40
CA GLU A 916 0.92 23.30 -2.67
C GLU A 916 1.65 24.64 -2.55
N LEU A 917 1.35 25.60 -3.43
CA LEU A 917 1.86 26.97 -3.41
C LEU A 917 0.93 27.94 -2.66
N CYS A 918 -0.15 27.43 -2.07
CA CYS A 918 -1.19 28.22 -1.42
C CYS A 918 -1.84 29.27 -2.35
N GLU A 919 -2.01 28.95 -3.64
CA GLU A 919 -2.69 29.85 -4.58
C GLU A 919 -4.16 30.06 -4.16
N SER A 920 -4.52 31.29 -3.82
CA SER A 920 -5.85 31.61 -3.26
C SER A 920 -6.58 32.74 -3.99
N ALA A 921 -5.93 33.41 -4.94
CA ALA A 921 -6.52 34.52 -5.69
C ALA A 921 -7.76 34.07 -6.46
N ALA A 922 -8.89 34.75 -6.21
CA ALA A 922 -10.19 34.41 -6.79
C ALA A 922 -10.73 35.55 -7.66
N LEU A 923 -11.59 35.20 -8.62
CA LEU A 923 -12.49 36.17 -9.20
C LEU A 923 -13.41 36.71 -8.09
N PRO A 924 -13.52 38.04 -7.89
CA PRO A 924 -14.23 38.60 -6.75
C PRO A 924 -15.65 38.04 -6.56
N GLY A 925 -15.93 37.54 -5.36
CA GLY A 925 -17.23 36.97 -4.99
C GLY A 925 -17.52 35.58 -5.56
N LYS A 926 -16.57 34.94 -6.24
CA LYS A 926 -16.73 33.61 -6.85
C LYS A 926 -15.74 32.61 -6.24
N GLU A 927 -16.03 31.33 -6.42
CA GLU A 927 -15.09 30.23 -6.13
C GLU A 927 -14.19 29.92 -7.35
N GLU A 928 -14.21 30.73 -8.41
CA GLU A 928 -13.30 30.55 -9.55
C GLU A 928 -11.95 31.22 -9.26
N TYR A 929 -10.85 30.55 -9.61
CA TYR A 929 -9.52 31.14 -9.58
C TYR A 929 -9.41 32.36 -10.50
N LEU A 930 -8.71 33.40 -10.04
CA LEU A 930 -8.23 34.48 -10.90
C LEU A 930 -7.16 33.93 -11.84
N ASP A 931 -7.20 34.34 -13.11
CA ASP A 931 -6.28 33.89 -14.17
C ASP A 931 -6.27 32.35 -14.26
N SER A 932 -7.49 31.79 -14.32
CA SER A 932 -7.71 30.34 -14.24
C SER A 932 -6.98 29.62 -15.37
N GLU A 933 -6.18 28.61 -14.97
CA GLU A 933 -5.45 27.71 -15.87
C GLU A 933 -6.34 26.96 -16.86
N LYS A 934 -7.67 26.92 -16.63
CA LYS A 934 -8.65 26.44 -17.60
C LYS A 934 -8.65 27.25 -18.89
N TYR A 935 -8.28 28.53 -18.88
CA TYR A 935 -8.36 29.41 -20.05
C TYR A 935 -7.00 29.98 -20.47
N GLU A 936 -5.94 29.72 -19.72
CA GLU A 936 -4.59 30.17 -20.05
C GLU A 936 -3.50 29.20 -19.58
N LEU A 937 -2.27 29.42 -20.05
CA LEU A 937 -1.10 28.69 -19.58
C LEU A 937 -0.63 29.27 -18.24
N ARG A 938 -0.30 28.41 -17.28
CA ARG A 938 0.09 28.82 -15.91
C ARG A 938 1.34 28.11 -15.43
N GLN A 939 2.50 28.54 -15.93
CA GLN A 939 3.80 28.09 -15.42
C GLN A 939 4.01 28.55 -13.97
N ARG A 940 4.59 27.68 -13.14
CA ARG A 940 4.78 27.92 -11.70
C ARG A 940 6.21 27.63 -11.28
N ASP A 941 6.70 28.37 -10.29
CA ASP A 941 7.88 27.98 -9.51
C ASP A 941 7.42 27.04 -8.38
N TRP A 942 7.61 25.73 -8.59
CA TRP A 942 7.15 24.69 -7.65
C TRP A 942 7.87 24.70 -6.30
N PHE A 943 9.02 25.39 -6.21
CA PHE A 943 9.83 25.48 -4.99
C PHE A 943 9.79 26.88 -4.37
N ALA A 944 8.86 27.73 -4.82
CA ALA A 944 8.68 29.06 -4.26
C ALA A 944 8.56 29.01 -2.72
N PRO A 945 9.21 29.93 -1.99
CA PRO A 945 9.14 29.97 -0.53
C PRO A 945 7.70 30.08 -0.02
N GLY A 946 7.40 29.39 1.09
CA GLY A 946 6.06 29.38 1.69
C GLY A 946 5.14 28.27 1.19
N ASN A 947 5.60 27.42 0.26
CA ASN A 947 4.88 26.21 -0.15
C ASN A 947 4.68 25.22 1.03
N ILE A 948 3.82 24.22 0.81
CA ILE A 948 3.47 23.18 1.79
C ILE A 948 3.80 21.77 1.29
N ARG A 949 4.76 21.64 0.37
CA ARG A 949 5.14 20.34 -0.23
C ARG A 949 5.59 19.35 0.86
N ALA A 950 6.38 19.80 1.83
CA ALA A 950 6.89 18.96 2.91
C ALA A 950 5.76 18.38 3.78
N GLU A 951 4.75 19.19 4.12
CA GLU A 951 3.60 18.76 4.91
C GLU A 951 2.72 17.77 4.12
N ILE A 952 2.54 17.99 2.82
CA ILE A 952 1.84 17.06 1.93
C ILE A 952 2.57 15.72 1.88
N THR A 953 3.90 15.75 1.69
CA THR A 953 4.75 14.56 1.73
C THR A 953 4.55 13.80 3.04
N ARG A 954 4.61 14.50 4.18
CA ARG A 954 4.48 13.86 5.50
C ARG A 954 3.09 13.25 5.72
N LEU A 955 2.02 13.94 5.32
CA LEU A 955 0.66 13.40 5.42
C LEU A 955 0.49 12.13 4.57
N ASN A 956 1.03 12.10 3.35
CA ASN A 956 0.98 10.92 2.48
C ASN A 956 1.82 9.75 3.02
N GLN A 957 2.98 10.03 3.63
CA GLN A 957 3.76 9.00 4.35
C GLN A 957 2.96 8.39 5.51
N ILE A 958 2.35 9.24 6.35
CA ILE A 958 1.51 8.82 7.47
C ILE A 958 0.35 7.94 6.99
N ARG A 959 -0.35 8.34 5.91
CA ARG A 959 -1.45 7.54 5.34
C ARG A 959 -1.00 6.17 4.86
N ARG A 960 0.14 6.09 4.17
CA ARG A 960 0.69 4.82 3.66
C ARG A 960 1.11 3.88 4.78
N ALA A 961 1.67 4.40 5.86
CA ALA A 961 2.15 3.61 6.99
C ALA A 961 1.04 3.16 7.95
N ASN A 962 -0.18 3.68 7.82
CA ASN A 962 -1.27 3.44 8.78
C ASN A 962 -2.56 3.01 8.09
N PRO A 963 -2.84 1.69 8.03
CA PRO A 963 -4.04 1.13 7.40
C PRO A 963 -5.38 1.74 7.85
N ALA A 964 -5.47 2.26 9.07
CA ALA A 964 -6.66 2.96 9.56
C ALA A 964 -7.03 4.21 8.74
N LEU A 965 -6.04 4.82 8.07
CA LEU A 965 -6.23 6.00 7.21
C LEU A 965 -6.45 5.64 5.73
N GLN A 966 -6.46 4.35 5.40
CA GLN A 966 -6.63 3.84 4.03
C GLN A 966 -8.11 3.53 3.69
N SER A 967 -9.03 3.93 4.58
CA SER A 967 -10.46 3.83 4.39
C SER A 967 -11.14 5.05 4.99
N HIS A 968 -12.35 5.35 4.53
CA HIS A 968 -13.23 6.34 5.18
C HIS A 968 -13.93 5.75 6.42
N ARG A 969 -14.01 4.42 6.56
CA ARG A 969 -14.62 3.72 7.70
C ARG A 969 -13.79 3.81 8.99
N GLY A 970 -14.31 3.29 10.09
CA GLY A 970 -13.58 3.17 11.36
C GLY A 970 -13.39 4.50 12.11
N LEU A 971 -14.27 5.48 11.84
CA LEU A 971 -14.28 6.79 12.49
C LEU A 971 -14.89 6.70 13.89
N THR A 972 -14.31 7.40 14.86
CA THR A 972 -14.96 7.71 16.14
C THR A 972 -14.60 9.13 16.55
N LEU A 973 -15.59 10.00 16.74
CA LEU A 973 -15.33 11.38 17.16
C LEU A 973 -14.80 11.43 18.60
N ALA A 974 -13.83 12.30 18.85
CA ALA A 974 -13.23 12.51 20.16
C ALA A 974 -13.52 13.93 20.65
N ARG A 975 -13.76 14.08 21.96
CA ARG A 975 -14.00 15.41 22.54
C ARG A 975 -12.70 16.21 22.59
N SER A 976 -12.77 17.47 22.20
CA SER A 976 -11.64 18.41 22.23
C SER A 976 -11.80 19.56 23.25
N GLY A 977 -13.00 19.74 23.82
CA GLY A 977 -13.30 20.87 24.70
C GLY A 977 -13.25 22.26 24.03
N ASN A 978 -13.06 22.32 22.70
CA ASN A 978 -12.99 23.56 21.93
C ASN A 978 -13.76 23.38 20.60
N ASP A 979 -14.67 24.30 20.29
CA ASP A 979 -15.51 24.26 19.09
C ASP A 979 -14.75 24.60 17.79
N ARG A 980 -13.54 25.15 17.91
CA ARG A 980 -12.59 25.39 16.81
C ARG A 980 -11.59 24.27 16.63
N VAL A 981 -11.67 23.18 17.40
CA VAL A 981 -10.76 22.02 17.25
C VAL A 981 -11.59 20.76 17.01
N LEU A 982 -11.42 20.17 15.83
CA LEU A 982 -11.96 18.86 15.49
C LEU A 982 -10.99 17.78 15.97
N ALA A 983 -11.50 16.76 16.67
CA ALA A 983 -10.70 15.60 17.05
C ALA A 983 -11.45 14.31 16.74
N PHE A 984 -10.74 13.34 16.16
CA PHE A 984 -11.34 12.04 15.81
C PHE A 984 -10.29 10.93 15.77
N CYS A 985 -10.76 9.72 15.99
CA CYS A 985 -10.01 8.49 15.86
C CYS A 985 -10.36 7.79 14.55
N LYS A 986 -9.37 7.10 13.99
CA LYS A 986 -9.48 6.16 12.87
C LYS A 986 -8.88 4.83 13.30
N SER A 987 -9.58 3.74 13.10
CA SER A 987 -9.08 2.41 13.46
C SER A 987 -9.38 1.34 12.42
N THR A 988 -8.49 0.36 12.30
CA THR A 988 -8.81 -0.90 11.62
C THR A 988 -9.87 -1.65 12.42
N PRO A 989 -10.69 -2.53 11.78
CA PRO A 989 -11.71 -3.31 12.49
C PRO A 989 -11.17 -4.08 13.72
N GLY A 990 -9.99 -4.70 13.58
CA GLY A 990 -9.29 -5.40 14.67
C GLY A 990 -8.55 -4.49 15.65
N ARG A 991 -8.55 -3.17 15.45
CA ARG A 991 -7.83 -2.14 16.23
C ARG A 991 -6.30 -2.28 16.28
N GLY A 992 -5.68 -3.15 15.47
CA GLY A 992 -4.22 -3.27 15.37
C GLY A 992 -3.51 -2.05 14.77
N ASN A 993 -4.25 -1.11 14.16
CA ASN A 993 -3.77 0.22 13.85
C ASN A 993 -4.82 1.26 14.28
N PHE A 994 -4.41 2.21 15.12
CA PHE A 994 -5.30 3.20 15.71
C PHE A 994 -4.64 4.60 15.66
N ILE A 995 -5.30 5.54 14.99
CA ILE A 995 -4.84 6.91 14.80
C ILE A 995 -5.79 7.88 15.48
N LEU A 996 -5.24 8.84 16.22
CA LEU A 996 -5.97 9.99 16.76
C LEU A 996 -5.44 11.26 16.07
N ALA A 997 -6.34 12.06 15.52
CA ALA A 997 -6.03 13.36 14.94
C ALA A 997 -6.73 14.48 15.71
N ALA A 998 -6.03 15.61 15.91
CA ALA A 998 -6.60 16.86 16.40
C ALA A 998 -6.21 17.99 15.44
N ILE A 999 -7.20 18.76 14.97
CA ILE A 999 -7.04 19.75 13.91
C ILE A 999 -7.78 21.05 14.32
N SER A 1000 -7.04 22.15 14.37
CA SER A 1000 -7.59 23.51 14.49
C SER A 1000 -8.29 23.89 13.20
N LEU A 1001 -9.48 24.43 13.30
CA LEU A 1001 -10.26 25.00 12.19
C LEU A 1001 -10.09 26.52 12.10
N ASP A 1002 -9.32 27.12 13.02
CA ASP A 1002 -8.97 28.52 13.02
C ASP A 1002 -7.58 28.72 12.39
N PRO A 1003 -7.49 29.37 11.21
CA PRO A 1003 -6.22 29.62 10.53
C PRO A 1003 -5.49 30.86 11.06
N PHE A 1004 -6.06 31.61 12.01
CA PHE A 1004 -5.54 32.91 12.42
C PHE A 1004 -4.98 32.93 13.84
N GLN A 1005 -5.59 32.17 14.76
CA GLN A 1005 -5.23 32.20 16.19
C GLN A 1005 -4.80 30.83 16.70
N PRO A 1006 -3.85 30.77 17.66
CA PRO A 1006 -3.58 29.55 18.41
C PRO A 1006 -4.83 29.06 19.16
N GLN A 1007 -5.10 27.76 19.09
CA GLN A 1007 -6.26 27.13 19.73
C GLN A 1007 -5.80 26.14 20.80
N ALA A 1008 -6.13 26.43 22.05
CA ALA A 1008 -5.96 25.48 23.15
C ALA A 1008 -7.09 24.44 23.12
N ALA A 1009 -6.75 23.16 23.31
CA ALA A 1009 -7.72 22.07 23.33
C ALA A 1009 -7.39 21.07 24.44
N ARG A 1010 -8.44 20.42 24.93
CA ARG A 1010 -8.37 19.31 25.89
C ARG A 1010 -8.95 18.06 25.24
N ILE A 1011 -8.08 17.24 24.67
CA ILE A 1011 -8.45 16.04 23.93
C ILE A 1011 -8.71 14.89 24.91
N GLU A 1012 -9.83 14.24 24.74
CA GLU A 1012 -10.17 13.01 25.48
C GLU A 1012 -9.33 11.84 24.97
N ALA A 1013 -8.59 11.19 25.88
CA ALA A 1013 -7.79 10.02 25.56
C ALA A 1013 -8.70 8.77 25.47
N PRO A 1014 -8.71 8.03 24.36
CA PRO A 1014 -9.74 7.02 24.07
C PRO A 1014 -9.55 5.67 24.79
N PHE A 1015 -9.33 5.65 26.10
CA PHE A 1015 -9.07 4.42 26.87
C PHE A 1015 -10.16 3.36 26.72
N TRP A 1016 -11.43 3.76 26.65
CA TRP A 1016 -12.57 2.85 26.48
C TRP A 1016 -12.53 2.10 25.13
N LEU A 1017 -11.89 2.67 24.10
CA LEU A 1017 -11.66 1.99 22.81
C LEU A 1017 -10.54 0.94 22.89
N PHE A 1018 -9.81 0.87 24.00
CA PHE A 1018 -8.85 -0.20 24.28
C PHE A 1018 -9.30 -1.11 25.43
N GLY A 1019 -10.55 -0.97 25.90
CA GLY A 1019 -11.05 -1.71 27.06
C GLY A 1019 -10.36 -1.34 28.38
N GLN A 1020 -9.66 -0.21 28.42
CA GLN A 1020 -8.96 0.28 29.61
C GLN A 1020 -9.85 1.22 30.43
N ALA A 1021 -9.64 1.26 31.74
CA ALA A 1021 -10.22 2.28 32.60
C ALA A 1021 -9.57 3.65 32.36
N ASP A 1022 -10.18 4.75 32.80
CA ASP A 1022 -9.65 6.12 32.66
C ASP A 1022 -8.31 6.35 33.39
N THR A 1023 -7.95 5.45 34.31
CA THR A 1023 -6.66 5.40 35.01
C THR A 1023 -5.61 4.55 34.27
N GLY A 1024 -5.96 4.00 33.11
CA GLY A 1024 -5.10 3.17 32.28
C GLY A 1024 -3.95 3.96 31.65
N ARG A 1025 -3.11 3.24 30.89
CA ARG A 1025 -1.96 3.79 30.19
C ARG A 1025 -2.05 3.46 28.70
N LEU A 1026 -1.81 4.45 27.86
CA LEU A 1026 -1.57 4.29 26.43
C LEU A 1026 -0.14 4.74 26.09
N VAL A 1027 0.38 4.26 24.98
CA VAL A 1027 1.56 4.82 24.30
C VAL A 1027 1.06 5.61 23.11
N ALA A 1028 1.38 6.90 23.07
CA ALA A 1028 1.05 7.79 21.97
C ALA A 1028 2.33 8.16 21.22
N GLU A 1029 2.42 7.75 19.97
CA GLU A 1029 3.50 8.10 19.06
C GLU A 1029 3.06 9.30 18.21
N ASP A 1030 3.63 10.48 18.45
CA ASP A 1030 3.42 11.68 17.65
C ASP A 1030 4.05 11.47 16.27
N LEU A 1031 3.22 11.28 15.24
CA LEU A 1031 3.68 10.96 13.89
C LEU A 1031 4.25 12.17 13.14
N LEU A 1032 4.16 13.39 13.70
CA LEU A 1032 4.79 14.56 13.11
C LEU A 1032 6.14 14.87 13.76
N ALA A 1033 6.23 14.66 15.08
CA ALA A 1033 7.46 14.87 15.84
C ALA A 1033 8.33 13.61 16.00
N GLU A 1034 7.83 12.45 15.55
CA GLU A 1034 8.50 11.14 15.61
C GLU A 1034 8.97 10.76 17.01
N ARG A 1035 8.13 11.04 18.02
CA ARG A 1035 8.41 10.76 19.42
C ARG A 1035 7.26 10.00 20.07
N SER A 1036 7.59 9.10 20.97
CA SER A 1036 6.61 8.35 21.76
C SER A 1036 6.55 8.86 23.19
N GLU A 1037 5.34 9.00 23.71
CA GLU A 1037 5.09 9.40 25.09
C GLU A 1037 4.00 8.54 25.74
N PRO A 1038 4.12 8.24 27.05
CA PRO A 1038 3.07 7.58 27.78
C PRO A 1038 1.93 8.55 28.09
N TRP A 1039 0.70 8.16 27.76
CA TRP A 1039 -0.51 8.89 28.14
C TRP A 1039 -1.16 8.20 29.35
N GLN A 1040 -1.30 8.95 30.45
CA GLN A 1040 -1.99 8.56 31.70
C GLN A 1040 -3.06 9.57 32.10
N GLY A 1041 -4.29 9.12 32.37
CA GLY A 1041 -5.42 9.97 32.71
C GLY A 1041 -6.22 10.47 31.50
N GLN A 1042 -7.50 10.79 31.74
CA GLN A 1042 -8.56 10.91 30.74
C GLN A 1042 -8.36 11.98 29.66
N THR A 1043 -7.52 13.00 29.87
CA THR A 1043 -7.42 14.13 28.94
C THR A 1043 -5.99 14.62 28.71
N ARG A 1044 -5.74 15.13 27.50
CA ARG A 1044 -4.49 15.77 27.08
C ARG A 1044 -4.73 17.21 26.71
N GLU A 1045 -3.94 18.10 27.30
CA GLU A 1045 -3.92 19.50 26.90
C GLU A 1045 -2.89 19.72 25.80
N LEU A 1046 -3.26 20.48 24.77
CA LEU A 1046 -2.32 20.97 23.78
C LEU A 1046 -2.76 22.32 23.22
N THR A 1047 -1.83 23.01 22.58
CA THR A 1047 -2.09 24.21 21.80
C THR A 1047 -1.70 23.98 20.35
N LEU A 1048 -2.65 24.17 19.44
CA LEU A 1048 -2.44 24.12 18.00
C LEU A 1048 -2.21 25.53 17.48
N HIS A 1049 -1.07 25.78 16.85
CA HIS A 1049 -0.72 27.09 16.28
C HIS A 1049 -1.05 27.13 14.77
N PRO A 1050 -1.33 28.30 14.18
CA PRO A 1050 -1.59 28.41 12.74
C PRO A 1050 -0.53 27.78 11.83
N ASP A 1051 0.75 27.89 12.19
CA ASP A 1051 1.86 27.28 11.43
C ASP A 1051 1.95 25.76 11.59
N GLN A 1052 1.25 25.19 12.57
CA GLN A 1052 1.19 23.75 12.83
C GLN A 1052 -0.20 23.37 13.36
N PRO A 1053 -1.26 23.50 12.51
CA PRO A 1053 -2.64 23.53 12.98
C PRO A 1053 -3.20 22.14 13.30
N TYR A 1054 -2.39 21.08 13.21
CA TYR A 1054 -2.81 19.72 13.51
C TYR A 1054 -1.74 18.92 14.26
N ARG A 1055 -2.19 17.87 14.93
CA ARG A 1055 -1.37 16.79 15.50
C ARG A 1055 -2.00 15.45 15.18
N VAL A 1056 -1.14 14.45 15.01
CA VAL A 1056 -1.55 13.09 14.68
C VAL A 1056 -0.74 12.14 15.54
N TRP A 1057 -1.44 11.28 16.27
CA TRP A 1057 -0.83 10.24 17.09
C TRP A 1057 -1.25 8.87 16.60
N ARG A 1058 -0.31 7.93 16.62
CA ARG A 1058 -0.64 6.50 16.65
C ARG A 1058 -0.74 6.07 18.11
N LEU A 1059 -1.87 5.48 18.48
CA LEU A 1059 -2.12 5.02 19.84
C LEU A 1059 -1.99 3.50 19.93
N SER A 1060 -1.43 3.03 21.03
CA SER A 1060 -1.28 1.60 21.35
C SER A 1060 -1.28 1.37 22.86
N LEU A 1061 -1.45 0.13 23.31
CA LEU A 1061 -1.29 -0.28 24.70
C LEU A 1061 0.18 -0.47 25.09
N HIS A 1062 0.98 -1.05 24.19
CA HIS A 1062 2.31 -1.58 24.50
C HIS A 1062 3.45 -1.03 23.63
N GLY A 1063 3.16 -0.06 22.74
CA GLY A 1063 4.16 0.69 21.96
C GLY A 1063 4.56 0.06 20.63
#